data_AF-A0A1B1Y9P6-F1
#
_entry.id   AF-A0A1B1Y9P6-F1
#
_cell.length_a   1.000
_cell.length_b   1.000
_cell.length_c   1.000
_cell.angle_alpha   90.00
_cell.angle_beta   90.00
_cell.angle_gamma   90.00
#
_symmetry.space_group_name_H-M   'P 1'
#
loop_
_entity.id
_entity.type
_entity.pdbx_description
1 polymer ?
#
loop_
_entity_poly.entity_id
_entity_poly.type
_entity_poly.pdbx_seq_one_letter_code
_entity_poly.pdbx_strand_id
1 'polypeptide(L)'
;MTTIKNYPLSITALSIVVLLASCNKKEKKYFDNKFTKPEIIREASSEFLSPEESMKTFHLPEGYKMELVASEPMVDEPVTIAWDGNGRLYVAEMNTYMQDVDGTGTNRSISKIKQLIDTDGDGKMDKSTVFIDSLLLPRMILPLDNGELIVNETYTYDLWKYTDTDNDGVADKKERVYYNENRRGGNLEHQQSGLLWNLDNWVYTTYNPIRFKFTKDKVLVDSVIKMPSGQWGLTQDDMGNNYYSTAGGENPGYGFQHPPIYGDYSPRERLEPGFMETWPIVGTPDVQGGPRRIKKDGTLNHFTGVAGQTIYRGHKLPENLYGDLFIPEPVGRFIRRAKIVKNEDGLKVLTNPYFETEFMASTDLNFRPVWSETGPDGTLYVVDMYRGIIQESNWTRKGSHIRPVIERKGLDKNIGRGRIYRIVHEDIQPDKQPKLLDKTSSELVEYLGHKNGWYRNTAQKLIILRADEKVIPLLKDIASNNQSLWSKWFGNDDKDYALERIHALWTLEGLGAIDESIIKEKLLDKDARVRMTAIRLSEPFLKAGNTELLNDLENLETDPSVEVVDQLALSLRFSPKDKATAILKTIQRKYAENKVISSSAYESLKKTDERLLALKERIAGRNRGSQESVLKGYDTYNQLCVTCHGPDLKGAQNEDGSLVAPPLIGSKRVKDHDSKAIRILLNGLIGEVDGTEYGVMMSLKSNSDRWIADVLSYVRAMNDEDNVDFKTVRKIRAKDKDREGYWTLKELDKIK
;
A
#
# COMPACT_ATOMS: atom_id res chain seq x y z
N MET A 1 21.44 -61.89 -71.72
CA MET A 1 22.61 -61.35 -72.45
C MET A 1 22.36 -59.87 -72.69
N THR A 2 23.35 -59.01 -72.36
CA THR A 2 23.52 -57.61 -72.84
C THR A 2 22.43 -56.59 -72.41
N THR A 3 22.68 -55.39 -71.86
CA THR A 3 23.90 -54.59 -71.68
C THR A 3 23.64 -53.48 -70.64
N ILE A 4 24.69 -53.12 -69.93
CA ILE A 4 24.89 -51.96 -69.04
C ILE A 4 24.84 -50.63 -69.82
N LYS A 5 24.31 -49.53 -69.23
CA LYS A 5 25.02 -48.23 -69.09
C LYS A 5 24.20 -47.14 -68.35
N ASN A 6 24.94 -46.44 -67.50
CA ASN A 6 24.60 -45.33 -66.60
C ASN A 6 24.08 -44.06 -67.30
N TYR A 7 23.20 -43.32 -66.62
CA TYR A 7 23.00 -41.87 -66.78
C TYR A 7 23.09 -41.18 -65.39
N PRO A 8 23.63 -39.94 -65.30
CA PRO A 8 23.86 -39.26 -64.03
C PRO A 8 22.62 -38.51 -63.51
N LEU A 9 22.61 -38.27 -62.19
CA LEU A 9 21.66 -37.46 -61.44
C LEU A 9 21.28 -36.16 -62.16
N SER A 10 19.97 -35.92 -62.30
CA SER A 10 19.41 -34.59 -62.50
C SER A 10 18.67 -34.18 -61.24
N ILE A 11 19.26 -33.23 -60.52
CA ILE A 11 18.65 -32.49 -59.41
C ILE A 11 17.44 -31.73 -59.98
N THR A 12 16.24 -32.08 -59.53
CA THR A 12 15.07 -31.20 -59.67
C THR A 12 14.73 -30.67 -58.28
N ALA A 13 15.20 -29.45 -58.03
CA ALA A 13 14.86 -28.66 -56.85
C ALA A 13 13.37 -28.26 -56.96
N LEU A 14 12.57 -28.73 -56.02
CA LEU A 14 11.21 -28.25 -55.80
C LEU A 14 11.30 -26.97 -54.95
N SER A 15 11.30 -25.82 -55.62
CA SER A 15 11.20 -24.51 -54.98
C SER A 15 9.80 -24.29 -54.43
N ILE A 16 9.57 -24.63 -53.16
CA ILE A 16 8.40 -24.15 -52.41
C ILE A 16 8.72 -22.73 -51.97
N VAL A 17 8.15 -21.75 -52.68
CA VAL A 17 8.03 -20.37 -52.22
C VAL A 17 7.01 -20.37 -51.08
N VAL A 18 7.49 -20.51 -49.84
CA VAL A 18 6.70 -20.12 -48.66
C VAL A 18 6.78 -18.60 -48.60
N LEU A 19 5.73 -17.93 -49.09
CA LEU A 19 5.45 -16.54 -48.78
C LEU A 19 5.20 -16.45 -47.27
N LEU A 20 6.25 -16.17 -46.51
CA LEU A 20 6.16 -15.69 -45.14
C LEU A 20 5.48 -14.32 -45.18
N ALA A 21 4.15 -14.32 -45.12
CA ALA A 21 3.42 -13.18 -44.59
C ALA A 21 3.67 -13.13 -43.07
N SER A 22 4.89 -12.75 -42.67
CA SER A 22 5.09 -12.18 -41.35
C SER A 22 4.27 -10.90 -41.30
N CYS A 23 3.07 -10.98 -40.73
CA CYS A 23 2.38 -9.81 -40.22
C CYS A 23 3.29 -9.18 -39.15
N ASN A 24 4.19 -8.29 -39.57
CA ASN A 24 4.78 -7.27 -38.72
C ASN A 24 3.63 -6.37 -38.24
N LYS A 25 2.88 -6.80 -37.22
CA LYS A 25 2.11 -5.86 -36.40
C LYS A 25 3.17 -4.97 -35.74
N LYS A 26 3.41 -3.79 -36.31
CA LYS A 26 4.17 -2.75 -35.63
C LYS A 26 3.47 -2.50 -34.29
N GLU A 27 4.15 -2.76 -33.18
CA GLU A 27 3.65 -2.38 -31.86
C GLU A 27 3.33 -0.88 -31.84
N LYS A 28 2.11 -0.54 -31.44
CA LYS A 28 1.67 0.85 -31.31
C LYS A 28 2.44 1.45 -30.12
N LYS A 29 3.32 2.41 -30.41
CA LYS A 29 4.04 3.14 -29.35
C LYS A 29 3.11 4.16 -28.73
N TYR A 30 2.95 4.08 -27.41
CA TYR A 30 2.20 5.05 -26.62
C TYR A 30 3.17 6.07 -26.03
N PHE A 31 2.82 7.34 -26.15
CA PHE A 31 3.61 8.45 -25.63
C PHE A 31 2.81 9.17 -24.54
N ASP A 32 3.51 9.68 -23.54
CA ASP A 32 2.93 10.54 -22.51
C ASP A 32 2.73 11.95 -23.11
N ASN A 33 1.78 12.06 -24.03
CA ASN A 33 1.51 13.32 -24.71
C ASN A 33 0.92 14.33 -23.72
N LYS A 34 1.36 15.58 -23.85
CA LYS A 34 0.69 16.70 -23.17
C LYS A 34 -0.73 16.81 -23.73
N PHE A 35 -1.74 16.71 -22.86
CA PHE A 35 -3.10 17.07 -23.21
C PHE A 35 -3.44 18.43 -22.57
N THR A 36 -4.30 19.20 -23.25
CA THR A 36 -4.62 20.58 -22.85
C THR A 36 -5.14 20.61 -21.43
N LYS A 37 -4.50 21.42 -20.57
CA LYS A 37 -4.96 21.66 -19.20
C LYS A 37 -6.42 22.14 -19.23
N PRO A 38 -7.36 21.44 -18.57
CA PRO A 38 -8.75 21.86 -18.54
C PRO A 38 -8.92 23.22 -17.85
N GLU A 39 -10.00 23.92 -18.18
CA GLU A 39 -10.36 25.16 -17.49
C GLU A 39 -10.65 24.89 -16.01
N ILE A 40 -10.13 25.75 -15.14
CA ILE A 40 -10.35 25.64 -13.70
C ILE A 40 -11.73 26.21 -13.37
N ILE A 41 -12.59 25.38 -12.76
CA ILE A 41 -13.86 25.83 -12.21
C ILE A 41 -13.61 26.37 -10.80
N ARG A 42 -13.55 27.71 -10.69
CA ARG A 42 -13.19 28.39 -9.44
C ARG A 42 -14.15 28.10 -8.29
N GLU A 43 -15.45 28.04 -8.55
CA GLU A 43 -16.48 27.67 -7.57
C GLU A 43 -17.40 26.62 -8.20
N ALA A 44 -17.13 25.34 -7.96
CA ALA A 44 -17.89 24.25 -8.53
C ALA A 44 -19.25 24.09 -7.81
N SER A 45 -20.25 23.61 -8.56
CA SER A 45 -21.55 23.27 -7.98
C SER A 45 -21.37 22.17 -6.94
N SER A 46 -22.09 22.27 -5.83
CA SER A 46 -22.21 21.18 -4.86
C SER A 46 -23.43 20.30 -5.12
N GLU A 47 -24.25 20.59 -6.12
CA GLU A 47 -25.34 19.68 -6.50
C GLU A 47 -24.76 18.32 -6.92
N PHE A 48 -25.45 17.24 -6.55
CA PHE A 48 -25.06 15.92 -7.04
C PHE A 48 -25.39 15.80 -8.52
N LEU A 49 -24.56 15.05 -9.24
CA LEU A 49 -24.72 14.69 -10.64
C LEU A 49 -25.15 13.23 -10.73
N SER A 50 -25.92 12.85 -11.74
CA SER A 50 -26.09 11.43 -12.07
C SER A 50 -24.74 10.79 -12.44
N PRO A 51 -24.60 9.46 -12.42
CA PRO A 51 -23.40 8.79 -12.92
C PRO A 51 -23.03 9.24 -14.34
N GLU A 52 -24.00 9.38 -15.24
CA GLU A 52 -23.80 9.84 -16.62
C GLU A 52 -23.37 11.30 -16.73
N GLU A 53 -23.87 12.16 -15.84
CA GLU A 53 -23.49 13.57 -15.77
C GLU A 53 -22.07 13.73 -15.20
N SER A 54 -21.75 13.01 -14.13
CA SER A 54 -20.41 12.99 -13.52
C SER A 54 -19.36 12.41 -14.48
N MET A 55 -19.71 11.39 -15.27
CA MET A 55 -18.78 10.87 -16.29
C MET A 55 -18.37 11.91 -17.34
N LYS A 56 -19.18 12.93 -17.59
CA LYS A 56 -18.85 14.03 -18.53
C LYS A 56 -17.91 15.07 -17.94
N THR A 57 -17.71 15.06 -16.62
CA THR A 57 -16.82 16.02 -15.93
C THR A 57 -15.39 15.53 -15.82
N PHE A 58 -15.11 14.27 -16.20
CA PHE A 58 -13.77 13.70 -16.17
C PHE A 58 -12.94 14.15 -17.37
N HIS A 59 -11.70 14.56 -17.07
CA HIS A 59 -10.69 14.88 -18.05
C HIS A 59 -9.54 13.87 -17.94
N LEU A 60 -9.28 13.14 -19.02
CA LEU A 60 -8.20 12.15 -19.15
C LEU A 60 -7.42 12.39 -20.45
N PRO A 61 -6.20 11.84 -20.59
CA PRO A 61 -5.48 11.83 -21.85
C PRO A 61 -6.32 11.24 -23.01
N GLU A 62 -5.98 11.64 -24.23
CA GLU A 62 -6.63 11.13 -25.44
C GLU A 62 -6.62 9.59 -25.49
N GLY A 63 -7.74 9.03 -25.95
CA GLY A 63 -7.96 7.58 -26.02
C GLY A 63 -8.43 6.95 -24.70
N TYR A 64 -8.25 7.60 -23.55
CA TYR A 64 -8.74 7.11 -22.26
C TYR A 64 -10.14 7.63 -21.94
N LYS A 65 -10.94 6.79 -21.27
CA LYS A 65 -12.24 7.17 -20.71
C LYS A 65 -12.53 6.41 -19.42
N MET A 66 -13.42 6.98 -18.61
CA MET A 66 -14.02 6.30 -17.46
C MET A 66 -15.25 5.52 -17.93
N GLU A 67 -15.37 4.28 -17.49
CA GLU A 67 -16.58 3.47 -17.63
C GLU A 67 -17.15 3.16 -16.25
N LEU A 68 -18.47 3.29 -16.11
CA LEU A 68 -19.16 2.95 -14.87
C LEU A 68 -19.22 1.43 -14.69
N VAL A 69 -18.77 0.94 -13.52
CA VAL A 69 -18.80 -0.47 -13.13
C VAL A 69 -19.98 -0.74 -12.19
N ALA A 70 -20.17 0.13 -11.19
CA ALA A 70 -21.28 0.08 -10.25
C ALA A 70 -21.59 1.48 -9.71
N SER A 71 -22.84 1.76 -9.40
CA SER A 71 -23.29 3.02 -8.78
C SER A 71 -24.40 2.77 -7.77
N GLU A 72 -24.84 3.82 -7.09
CA GLU A 72 -26.06 3.80 -6.30
C GLU A 72 -27.28 3.31 -7.11
N PRO A 73 -28.20 2.51 -6.52
CA PRO A 73 -28.21 2.00 -5.14
C PRO A 73 -27.41 0.70 -4.94
N MET A 74 -26.74 0.15 -5.96
CA MET A 74 -25.96 -1.09 -5.86
C MET A 74 -24.80 -0.93 -4.87
N VAL A 75 -24.10 0.21 -4.94
CA VAL A 75 -23.05 0.64 -4.00
C VAL A 75 -23.42 2.00 -3.41
N ASP A 76 -23.07 2.23 -2.15
CA ASP A 76 -23.57 3.39 -1.39
C ASP A 76 -22.44 4.31 -0.90
N GLU A 77 -21.50 3.80 -0.08
CA GLU A 77 -20.33 4.57 0.37
C GLU A 77 -19.07 3.70 0.34
N PRO A 78 -18.62 3.26 -0.85
CA PRO A 78 -17.51 2.34 -1.00
C PRO A 78 -16.19 3.02 -0.64
N VAL A 79 -15.29 2.29 0.01
CA VAL A 79 -13.98 2.79 0.45
C VAL A 79 -12.80 1.94 0.03
N THR A 80 -13.02 0.65 -0.23
CA THR A 80 -12.02 -0.27 -0.78
C THR A 80 -12.73 -1.44 -1.46
N ILE A 81 -12.02 -2.06 -2.40
CA ILE A 81 -12.50 -3.20 -3.17
C ILE A 81 -11.45 -4.31 -3.23
N ALA A 82 -11.88 -5.55 -3.39
CA ALA A 82 -10.99 -6.67 -3.63
C ALA A 82 -11.64 -7.74 -4.52
N TRP A 83 -10.84 -8.34 -5.39
CA TRP A 83 -11.26 -9.39 -6.33
C TRP A 83 -10.92 -10.78 -5.80
N ASP A 84 -11.86 -11.72 -5.90
CA ASP A 84 -11.53 -13.14 -5.73
C ASP A 84 -11.19 -13.84 -7.04
N GLY A 85 -10.78 -15.11 -6.96
CA GLY A 85 -10.31 -15.88 -8.11
C GLY A 85 -11.31 -16.08 -9.26
N ASN A 86 -12.60 -15.84 -9.04
CA ASN A 86 -13.64 -15.90 -10.08
C ASN A 86 -14.11 -14.51 -10.52
N GLY A 87 -13.42 -13.44 -10.08
CA GLY A 87 -13.72 -12.07 -10.48
C GLY A 87 -14.97 -11.51 -9.80
N ARG A 88 -15.39 -12.10 -8.67
CA ARG A 88 -16.41 -11.47 -7.81
C ARG A 88 -15.76 -10.31 -7.07
N LEU A 89 -16.45 -9.17 -7.05
CA LEU A 89 -15.94 -7.95 -6.46
C LEU A 89 -16.50 -7.76 -5.05
N TYR A 90 -15.65 -7.84 -4.03
CA TYR A 90 -16.01 -7.47 -2.68
C TYR A 90 -15.82 -5.97 -2.50
N VAL A 91 -16.82 -5.29 -1.95
CA VAL A 91 -16.86 -3.84 -1.76
C VAL A 91 -17.13 -3.54 -0.29
N ALA A 92 -16.16 -2.94 0.41
CA ALA A 92 -16.36 -2.45 1.77
C ALA A 92 -17.02 -1.07 1.72
N GLU A 93 -18.15 -0.92 2.41
CA GLU A 93 -18.89 0.34 2.52
C GLU A 93 -18.77 0.92 3.94
N MET A 94 -18.67 2.24 4.04
CA MET A 94 -18.59 2.98 5.30
C MET A 94 -19.86 3.79 5.57
N ASN A 95 -21.04 3.16 5.55
CA ASN A 95 -22.35 3.84 5.56
C ASN A 95 -22.69 4.71 6.79
N THR A 96 -21.78 4.84 7.76
CA THR A 96 -21.93 5.74 8.92
C THR A 96 -20.91 6.87 8.92
N TYR A 97 -19.96 6.88 8.00
CA TYR A 97 -18.88 7.86 7.98
C TYR A 97 -19.43 9.24 7.62
N MET A 98 -19.30 10.21 8.53
CA MET A 98 -19.60 11.62 8.27
C MET A 98 -20.99 11.88 7.67
N GLN A 99 -22.02 11.18 8.17
CA GLN A 99 -23.41 11.34 7.70
C GLN A 99 -24.01 12.72 8.00
N ASP A 100 -23.34 13.48 8.88
CA ASP A 100 -23.50 14.92 9.01
C ASP A 100 -22.12 15.55 9.29
N VAL A 101 -22.08 16.88 9.31
CA VAL A 101 -20.86 17.63 9.53
C VAL A 101 -20.22 17.43 10.92
N ASP A 102 -21.00 16.96 11.90
CA ASP A 102 -20.54 16.68 13.25
C ASP A 102 -20.16 15.19 13.45
N GLY A 103 -20.32 14.34 12.43
CA GLY A 103 -20.02 12.92 12.47
C GLY A 103 -20.97 12.11 13.35
N THR A 104 -22.22 12.54 13.54
CA THR A 104 -23.16 11.85 14.45
C THR A 104 -23.40 10.41 14.02
N GLY A 105 -23.36 9.48 14.99
CA GLY A 105 -23.66 8.07 14.75
C GLY A 105 -22.59 7.31 13.95
N THR A 106 -21.40 7.89 13.75
CA THR A 106 -20.30 7.26 13.01
C THR A 106 -19.88 5.91 13.60
N ASN A 107 -20.01 5.74 14.91
CA ASN A 107 -19.61 4.52 15.61
C ASN A 107 -20.71 3.43 15.66
N ARG A 108 -21.77 3.54 14.85
CA ARG A 108 -22.78 2.49 14.75
C ARG A 108 -22.28 1.37 13.85
N SER A 109 -22.44 0.13 14.29
CA SER A 109 -22.10 -1.07 13.53
C SER A 109 -23.21 -1.41 12.54
N ILE A 110 -23.37 -0.63 11.48
CA ILE A 110 -24.36 -0.88 10.41
C ILE A 110 -23.73 -0.91 9.01
N SER A 111 -22.41 -0.68 8.92
CA SER A 111 -21.67 -0.75 7.68
C SER A 111 -21.62 -2.18 7.15
N LYS A 112 -21.35 -2.33 5.85
CA LYS A 112 -21.49 -3.61 5.16
C LYS A 112 -20.28 -3.89 4.26
N ILE A 113 -20.13 -5.15 3.91
CA ILE A 113 -19.35 -5.59 2.76
C ILE A 113 -20.33 -6.23 1.79
N LYS A 114 -20.35 -5.76 0.54
CA LYS A 114 -21.16 -6.33 -0.54
C LYS A 114 -20.29 -7.20 -1.45
N GLN A 115 -20.89 -8.24 -2.02
CA GLN A 115 -20.32 -8.99 -3.14
C GLN A 115 -21.08 -8.60 -4.41
N LEU A 116 -20.35 -8.15 -5.43
CA LEU A 116 -20.89 -7.81 -6.74
C LEU A 116 -20.42 -8.82 -7.79
N ILE A 117 -21.29 -9.10 -8.74
CA ILE A 117 -21.03 -10.00 -9.86
C ILE A 117 -21.49 -9.32 -11.15
N ASP A 118 -20.64 -9.44 -12.16
CA ASP A 118 -20.96 -9.19 -13.56
C ASP A 118 -21.34 -10.56 -14.17
N THR A 119 -22.63 -10.74 -14.52
CA THR A 119 -23.15 -12.04 -14.96
C THR A 119 -23.05 -12.25 -16.47
N ASP A 120 -22.82 -11.21 -17.26
CA ASP A 120 -22.71 -11.28 -18.72
C ASP A 120 -21.31 -10.97 -19.26
N GLY A 121 -20.41 -10.46 -18.42
CA GLY A 121 -19.01 -10.20 -18.72
C GLY A 121 -18.78 -8.89 -19.48
N ASP A 122 -19.72 -7.94 -19.46
CA ASP A 122 -19.56 -6.64 -20.14
C ASP A 122 -18.68 -5.64 -19.35
N GLY A 123 -18.34 -5.97 -18.10
CA GLY A 123 -17.57 -5.16 -17.18
C GLY A 123 -18.40 -4.27 -16.25
N LYS A 124 -19.74 -4.39 -16.29
CA LYS A 124 -20.66 -3.74 -15.37
C LYS A 124 -21.22 -4.78 -14.42
N MET A 125 -21.23 -4.45 -13.14
CA MET A 125 -21.84 -5.30 -12.15
C MET A 125 -23.37 -5.22 -12.29
N ASP A 126 -24.04 -6.37 -12.28
CA ASP A 126 -25.49 -6.48 -12.46
C ASP A 126 -26.19 -7.23 -11.31
N LYS A 127 -25.41 -7.92 -10.47
CA LYS A 127 -25.88 -8.61 -9.25
C LYS A 127 -25.12 -8.12 -8.03
N SER A 128 -25.85 -7.95 -6.93
CA SER A 128 -25.31 -7.51 -5.64
C SER A 128 -25.94 -8.29 -4.49
N THR A 129 -25.10 -8.76 -3.57
CA THR A 129 -25.50 -9.40 -2.31
C THR A 129 -24.79 -8.73 -1.14
N VAL A 130 -25.47 -8.56 -0.01
CA VAL A 130 -24.82 -8.16 1.25
C VAL A 130 -24.09 -9.40 1.80
N PHE A 131 -22.78 -9.44 1.64
CA PHE A 131 -21.95 -10.57 2.05
C PHE A 131 -21.77 -10.59 3.57
N ILE A 132 -21.50 -9.43 4.17
CA ILE A 132 -21.40 -9.25 5.63
C ILE A 132 -22.10 -7.93 6.00
N ASP A 133 -22.87 -7.93 7.08
CA ASP A 133 -23.49 -6.74 7.64
C ASP A 133 -23.01 -6.43 9.07
N SER A 134 -23.58 -5.37 9.65
CA SER A 134 -23.39 -5.01 11.05
C SER A 134 -21.93 -4.77 11.45
N LEU A 135 -21.13 -4.24 10.52
CA LEU A 135 -19.71 -3.93 10.71
C LEU A 135 -19.53 -2.50 11.21
N LEU A 136 -18.49 -2.28 12.01
CA LEU A 136 -18.00 -0.95 12.36
C LEU A 136 -16.99 -0.48 11.30
N LEU A 137 -17.46 0.23 10.27
CA LEU A 137 -16.63 0.90 9.25
C LEU A 137 -15.47 0.00 8.75
N PRO A 138 -15.75 -1.08 8.01
CA PRO A 138 -14.71 -2.01 7.52
C PRO A 138 -13.73 -1.29 6.58
N ARG A 139 -12.43 -1.57 6.73
CA ARG A 139 -11.35 -0.85 6.01
C ARG A 139 -10.45 -1.74 5.18
N MET A 140 -10.30 -2.97 5.62
CA MET A 140 -9.36 -3.94 5.04
C MET A 140 -10.15 -5.19 4.70
N ILE A 141 -10.06 -5.61 3.44
CA ILE A 141 -10.66 -6.83 2.95
C ILE A 141 -9.63 -7.59 2.11
N LEU A 142 -9.54 -8.90 2.29
CA LEU A 142 -8.65 -9.77 1.50
C LEU A 142 -9.34 -11.11 1.25
N PRO A 143 -9.80 -11.38 0.02
CA PRO A 143 -10.31 -12.68 -0.37
C PRO A 143 -9.20 -13.74 -0.26
N LEU A 144 -9.51 -14.92 0.30
CA LEU A 144 -8.60 -16.06 0.36
C LEU A 144 -8.96 -17.06 -0.75
N ASP A 145 -9.55 -18.21 -0.40
CA ASP A 145 -10.16 -19.15 -1.34
C ASP A 145 -11.67 -18.88 -1.47
N ASN A 146 -12.40 -19.77 -2.16
CA ASN A 146 -13.81 -19.60 -2.44
C ASN A 146 -14.65 -19.35 -1.18
N GLY A 147 -15.41 -18.24 -1.18
CA GLY A 147 -16.30 -17.86 -0.08
C GLY A 147 -15.57 -17.30 1.15
N GLU A 148 -14.24 -17.16 1.14
CA GLU A 148 -13.47 -16.75 2.32
C GLU A 148 -12.95 -15.30 2.22
N LEU A 149 -13.22 -14.49 3.25
CA LEU A 149 -12.80 -13.09 3.32
C LEU A 149 -12.17 -12.75 4.67
N ILE A 150 -10.94 -12.22 4.65
CA ILE A 150 -10.34 -11.59 5.83
C ILE A 150 -10.81 -10.14 5.93
N VAL A 151 -11.22 -9.71 7.11
CA VAL A 151 -11.76 -8.39 7.39
C VAL A 151 -11.15 -7.80 8.66
N ASN A 152 -10.78 -6.51 8.60
CA ASN A 152 -10.55 -5.68 9.78
C ASN A 152 -11.65 -4.61 9.90
N GLU A 153 -12.18 -4.48 11.12
CA GLU A 153 -13.09 -3.40 11.51
C GLU A 153 -12.32 -2.24 12.13
N THR A 154 -12.91 -1.05 12.07
CA THR A 154 -12.35 0.15 12.69
C THR A 154 -12.16 -0.01 14.21
N TYR A 155 -11.16 0.67 14.77
CA TYR A 155 -10.79 0.69 16.18
C TYR A 155 -10.23 -0.59 16.82
N THR A 156 -9.90 -1.58 16.00
CA THR A 156 -9.27 -2.82 16.46
C THR A 156 -8.13 -3.23 15.53
N TYR A 157 -7.14 -3.94 16.08
CA TYR A 157 -6.13 -4.63 15.29
C TYR A 157 -6.53 -6.07 14.93
N ASP A 158 -7.67 -6.54 15.40
CA ASP A 158 -8.15 -7.90 15.17
C ASP A 158 -8.38 -8.18 13.68
N LEU A 159 -8.07 -9.40 13.24
CA LEU A 159 -8.47 -9.90 11.93
C LEU A 159 -9.53 -10.99 12.12
N TRP A 160 -10.59 -10.89 11.32
CA TRP A 160 -11.66 -11.86 11.26
C TRP A 160 -11.67 -12.53 9.90
N LYS A 161 -11.85 -13.85 9.88
CA LYS A 161 -12.17 -14.62 8.69
C LYS A 161 -13.68 -14.84 8.66
N TYR A 162 -14.30 -14.43 7.57
CA TYR A 162 -15.68 -14.74 7.24
C TYR A 162 -15.70 -15.81 6.16
N THR A 163 -16.65 -16.73 6.23
CA THR A 163 -16.81 -17.80 5.24
C THR A 163 -18.27 -17.97 4.88
N ASP A 164 -18.54 -18.01 3.58
CA ASP A 164 -19.78 -18.49 2.97
C ASP A 164 -19.60 -19.99 2.70
N THR A 165 -20.29 -20.85 3.47
CA THR A 165 -20.08 -22.30 3.43
C THR A 165 -21.01 -23.02 2.47
N ASP A 166 -22.08 -22.38 2.01
CA ASP A 166 -23.06 -22.95 1.09
C ASP A 166 -23.08 -22.30 -0.31
N ASN A 167 -22.26 -21.26 -0.51
CA ASN A 167 -22.08 -20.48 -1.74
C ASN A 167 -23.33 -19.68 -2.16
N ASP A 168 -24.14 -19.24 -1.21
CA ASP A 168 -25.29 -18.37 -1.48
C ASP A 168 -24.92 -16.88 -1.68
N GLY A 169 -23.66 -16.52 -1.41
CA GLY A 169 -23.15 -15.16 -1.47
C GLY A 169 -23.25 -14.38 -0.16
N VAL A 170 -23.52 -15.05 0.97
CA VAL A 170 -23.59 -14.50 2.32
C VAL A 170 -22.66 -15.28 3.25
N ALA A 171 -21.86 -14.58 4.05
CA ALA A 171 -21.02 -15.24 5.03
C ALA A 171 -21.85 -15.78 6.21
N ASP A 172 -21.80 -17.09 6.45
CA ASP A 172 -22.49 -17.78 7.53
C ASP A 172 -21.58 -18.14 8.73
N LYS A 173 -20.26 -18.04 8.55
CA LYS A 173 -19.26 -18.37 9.57
C LYS A 173 -18.31 -17.19 9.82
N LYS A 174 -18.02 -16.91 11.09
CA LYS A 174 -17.08 -15.86 11.54
C LYS A 174 -16.06 -16.41 12.55
N GLU A 175 -14.78 -16.27 12.24
CA GLU A 175 -13.67 -16.75 13.07
C GLU A 175 -12.65 -15.64 13.31
N ARG A 176 -12.23 -15.43 14.56
CA ARG A 176 -11.15 -14.48 14.85
C ARG A 176 -9.81 -15.16 14.61
N VAL A 177 -9.07 -14.72 13.59
CA VAL A 177 -7.78 -15.30 13.21
C VAL A 177 -6.59 -14.57 13.80
N TYR A 178 -6.78 -13.33 14.24
CA TYR A 178 -5.79 -12.59 15.02
C TYR A 178 -6.47 -11.70 16.05
N TYR A 179 -5.90 -11.64 17.25
CA TYR A 179 -6.36 -10.82 18.36
C TYR A 179 -5.21 -9.97 18.89
N ASN A 180 -5.49 -8.68 19.12
CA ASN A 180 -4.59 -7.81 19.86
C ASN A 180 -5.29 -7.29 21.11
N GLU A 181 -4.62 -7.40 22.27
CA GLU A 181 -5.17 -6.90 23.53
C GLU A 181 -5.31 -5.37 23.56
N ASN A 182 -4.51 -4.66 22.76
CA ASN A 182 -4.60 -3.22 22.62
C ASN A 182 -5.68 -2.86 21.61
N ARG A 183 -6.60 -1.98 22.02
CA ARG A 183 -7.54 -1.34 21.09
C ARG A 183 -6.88 -0.16 20.41
N ARG A 184 -7.30 0.11 19.17
CA ARG A 184 -6.90 1.30 18.43
C ARG A 184 -7.98 2.36 18.56
N GLY A 185 -7.83 3.36 19.41
CA GLY A 185 -8.72 4.52 19.40
C GLY A 185 -8.30 5.55 18.35
N GLY A 186 -8.76 6.79 18.52
CA GLY A 186 -8.34 7.97 17.76
C GLY A 186 -9.18 8.28 16.53
N ASN A 187 -8.62 9.13 15.67
CA ASN A 187 -9.23 9.59 14.44
C ASN A 187 -9.42 8.43 13.44
N LEU A 188 -10.54 8.41 12.70
CA LEU A 188 -10.88 7.41 11.70
C LEU A 188 -9.95 7.42 10.49
N GLU A 189 -9.44 8.59 10.10
CA GLU A 189 -8.45 8.69 9.03
C GLU A 189 -7.14 8.01 9.45
N HIS A 190 -6.80 7.98 10.74
CA HIS A 190 -5.57 7.40 11.28
C HIS A 190 -5.74 5.93 11.72
N GLN A 191 -6.64 5.20 11.07
CA GLN A 191 -6.82 3.75 11.25
C GLN A 191 -6.05 2.99 10.19
N GLN A 192 -5.83 1.69 10.41
CA GLN A 192 -5.27 0.81 9.37
C GLN A 192 -6.30 0.55 8.27
N SER A 193 -5.83 0.41 7.03
CA SER A 193 -6.67 0.25 5.84
C SER A 193 -6.04 -0.59 4.74
N GLY A 194 -4.71 -0.79 4.74
CA GLY A 194 -4.07 -1.66 3.77
C GLY A 194 -3.99 -3.10 4.29
N LEU A 195 -4.34 -4.08 3.45
CA LEU A 195 -4.17 -5.51 3.72
C LEU A 195 -3.73 -6.20 2.42
N LEU A 196 -2.42 -6.37 2.26
CA LEU A 196 -1.83 -6.75 0.97
C LEU A 196 -1.14 -8.10 1.06
N TRP A 197 -1.64 -9.11 0.34
CA TRP A 197 -0.90 -10.34 0.08
C TRP A 197 0.26 -10.07 -0.87
N ASN A 198 1.48 -10.08 -0.33
CA ASN A 198 2.68 -9.74 -1.06
C ASN A 198 3.29 -10.98 -1.75
N LEU A 199 4.18 -10.76 -2.71
CA LEU A 199 4.90 -11.78 -3.46
C LEU A 199 5.59 -12.81 -2.55
N ASP A 200 6.07 -12.38 -1.37
CA ASP A 200 6.79 -13.21 -0.40
C ASP A 200 5.87 -14.07 0.49
N ASN A 201 4.59 -14.20 0.14
CA ASN A 201 3.54 -14.91 0.89
C ASN A 201 3.19 -14.30 2.25
N TRP A 202 3.78 -13.16 2.61
CA TRP A 202 3.36 -12.39 3.77
C TRP A 202 2.30 -11.37 3.37
N VAL A 203 1.37 -11.17 4.29
CA VAL A 203 0.33 -10.16 4.23
C VAL A 203 0.76 -9.00 5.11
N TYR A 204 0.93 -7.83 4.49
CA TYR A 204 1.36 -6.60 5.17
C TYR A 204 0.16 -5.69 5.43
N THR A 205 0.28 -4.88 6.49
CA THR A 205 -0.74 -3.91 6.90
C THR A 205 -0.20 -2.50 7.00
N THR A 206 -1.06 -1.48 6.93
CA THR A 206 -0.68 -0.11 7.27
C THR A 206 -0.63 0.08 8.79
N TYR A 207 0.22 0.99 9.28
CA TYR A 207 0.47 1.35 10.70
C TYR A 207 0.93 0.24 11.68
N ASN A 208 0.53 -1.01 11.47
CA ASN A 208 0.82 -2.10 12.37
C ASN A 208 2.10 -2.81 11.88
N PRO A 209 3.24 -2.75 12.61
CA PRO A 209 4.51 -3.36 12.20
C PRO A 209 4.51 -4.87 12.38
N ILE A 210 3.40 -5.51 11.99
CA ILE A 210 3.14 -6.94 12.05
C ILE A 210 2.76 -7.38 10.63
N ARG A 211 3.20 -8.57 10.27
CA ARG A 211 2.82 -9.24 9.03
C ARG A 211 2.25 -10.63 9.34
N PHE A 212 1.39 -11.10 8.45
CA PHE A 212 0.67 -12.37 8.61
C PHE A 212 1.03 -13.33 7.47
N LYS A 213 1.21 -14.61 7.73
CA LYS A 213 1.31 -15.62 6.66
C LYS A 213 0.17 -16.62 6.83
N PHE A 214 -0.77 -16.58 5.89
CA PHE A 214 -1.90 -17.49 5.87
C PHE A 214 -1.49 -18.79 5.21
N THR A 215 -1.85 -19.89 5.85
CA THR A 215 -1.69 -21.25 5.33
C THR A 215 -3.05 -21.94 5.43
N LYS A 216 -3.17 -23.15 4.90
CA LYS A 216 -4.38 -23.96 5.02
C LYS A 216 -4.90 -24.07 6.46
N ASP A 217 -4.00 -24.27 7.42
CA ASP A 217 -4.38 -24.67 8.79
C ASP A 217 -4.17 -23.57 9.83
N LYS A 218 -3.37 -22.54 9.55
CA LYS A 218 -2.98 -21.53 10.53
C LYS A 218 -2.60 -20.18 9.93
N VAL A 219 -2.66 -19.15 10.76
CA VAL A 219 -2.08 -17.84 10.51
C VAL A 219 -0.82 -17.67 11.34
N LEU A 220 0.33 -17.51 10.68
CA LEU A 220 1.58 -17.14 11.33
C LEU A 220 1.65 -15.62 11.46
N VAL A 221 2.26 -15.15 12.55
CA VAL A 221 2.39 -13.72 12.86
C VAL A 221 3.86 -13.43 13.11
N ASP A 222 4.38 -12.38 12.48
CA ASP A 222 5.76 -11.92 12.64
C ASP A 222 5.82 -10.39 12.71
N SER A 223 6.82 -9.86 13.41
CA SER A 223 7.04 -8.42 13.56
C SER A 223 8.08 -7.90 12.56
N VAL A 224 7.86 -6.69 12.04
CA VAL A 224 8.78 -6.02 11.11
C VAL A 224 9.42 -4.81 11.78
N ILE A 225 10.74 -4.86 11.94
CA ILE A 225 11.51 -3.78 12.57
C ILE A 225 11.57 -2.58 11.60
N LYS A 226 11.23 -1.38 12.10
CA LYS A 226 11.23 -0.12 11.33
C LYS A 226 10.40 -0.19 10.02
N MET A 227 9.27 -0.90 10.03
CA MET A 227 8.39 -0.91 8.86
C MET A 227 7.92 0.52 8.51
N PRO A 228 7.84 0.90 7.22
CA PRO A 228 7.19 2.14 6.83
C PRO A 228 5.75 2.18 7.38
N SER A 229 5.37 3.28 8.02
CA SER A 229 4.03 3.43 8.59
C SER A 229 3.07 4.01 7.56
N GLY A 230 2.32 3.18 6.84
CA GLY A 230 1.21 3.61 5.96
C GLY A 230 0.00 4.14 6.73
N GLN A 231 -0.83 4.96 6.08
CA GLN A 231 -2.19 5.30 6.54
C GLN A 231 -3.22 4.62 5.65
N TRP A 232 -3.47 5.15 4.45
CA TRP A 232 -4.51 4.70 3.53
C TRP A 232 -4.04 3.69 2.47
N GLY A 233 -3.00 4.03 1.71
CA GLY A 233 -2.55 3.25 0.56
C GLY A 233 -1.45 2.23 0.91
N LEU A 234 -1.62 1.02 0.35
CA LEU A 234 -0.64 -0.06 0.38
C LEU A 234 -0.76 -0.91 -0.88
N THR A 235 0.26 -0.88 -1.72
CA THR A 235 0.36 -1.70 -2.95
C THR A 235 1.77 -2.28 -3.08
N GLN A 236 2.03 -3.12 -4.08
CA GLN A 236 3.35 -3.69 -4.38
C GLN A 236 3.72 -3.60 -5.86
N ASP A 237 5.02 -3.57 -6.16
CA ASP A 237 5.55 -3.86 -7.49
C ASP A 237 5.67 -5.38 -7.76
N ASP A 238 6.18 -5.75 -8.94
CA ASP A 238 6.39 -7.14 -9.35
C ASP A 238 7.42 -7.91 -8.51
N MET A 239 8.26 -7.19 -7.75
CA MET A 239 9.30 -7.78 -6.90
C MET A 239 8.89 -7.78 -5.42
N GLY A 240 7.66 -7.38 -5.12
CA GLY A 240 7.12 -7.33 -3.76
C GLY A 240 7.67 -6.19 -2.90
N ASN A 241 8.15 -5.10 -3.52
CA ASN A 241 8.42 -3.86 -2.79
C ASN A 241 7.09 -3.15 -2.54
N ASN A 242 6.83 -2.81 -1.28
CA ASN A 242 5.58 -2.16 -0.92
C ASN A 242 5.68 -0.64 -1.09
N TYR A 243 4.58 -0.02 -1.53
CA TYR A 243 4.44 1.42 -1.66
C TYR A 243 3.39 1.88 -0.66
N TYR A 244 3.83 2.68 0.29
CA TYR A 244 2.97 3.25 1.33
C TYR A 244 2.61 4.70 0.98
N SER A 245 1.45 5.14 1.48
CA SER A 245 1.05 6.54 1.47
C SER A 245 0.47 6.98 2.81
N THR A 246 0.57 8.28 3.11
CA THR A 246 -0.11 8.90 4.26
C THR A 246 -0.90 10.12 3.84
N ALA A 247 -2.16 10.20 4.26
CA ALA A 247 -2.97 11.41 4.10
C ALA A 247 -2.53 12.49 5.10
N GLY A 248 -2.53 12.17 6.41
CA GLY A 248 -2.17 13.13 7.46
C GLY A 248 -0.69 13.53 7.50
N GLY A 249 0.18 12.71 6.90
CA GLY A 249 1.58 13.06 6.65
C GLY A 249 1.82 13.69 5.27
N GLU A 250 0.76 13.88 4.48
CA GLU A 250 0.78 14.52 3.15
C GLU A 250 1.84 13.90 2.23
N ASN A 251 2.07 12.59 2.34
CA ASN A 251 3.14 11.88 1.65
C ASN A 251 2.58 10.87 0.65
N PRO A 252 2.73 11.14 -0.66
CA PRO A 252 2.09 10.37 -1.72
C PRO A 252 2.78 9.04 -2.06
N GLY A 253 3.99 8.80 -1.54
CA GLY A 253 4.72 7.59 -1.85
C GLY A 253 6.04 7.50 -1.09
N TYR A 254 6.22 6.41 -0.35
CA TYR A 254 7.46 6.10 0.37
C TYR A 254 7.54 4.61 0.73
N GLY A 255 8.68 4.18 1.28
CA GLY A 255 8.92 2.81 1.73
C GLY A 255 9.16 1.77 0.63
N PHE A 256 9.36 2.22 -0.63
CA PHE A 256 9.35 1.37 -1.82
C PHE A 256 10.73 1.05 -2.43
N GLN A 257 11.81 1.48 -1.78
CA GLN A 257 13.16 1.22 -2.26
C GLN A 257 13.52 -0.27 -2.15
N HIS A 258 13.09 -0.92 -1.07
CA HIS A 258 13.29 -2.36 -0.82
C HIS A 258 12.11 -2.96 -0.04
N PRO A 259 11.99 -4.29 0.05
CA PRO A 259 10.89 -4.92 0.79
C PRO A 259 10.84 -4.49 2.27
N PRO A 260 9.64 -4.38 2.88
CA PRO A 260 9.49 -3.81 4.23
C PRO A 260 10.24 -4.56 5.33
N ILE A 261 10.54 -5.85 5.13
CA ILE A 261 11.29 -6.67 6.09
C ILE A 261 12.69 -6.12 6.40
N TYR A 262 13.24 -5.29 5.51
CA TYR A 262 14.53 -4.63 5.73
C TYR A 262 14.43 -3.26 6.41
N GLY A 263 13.21 -2.79 6.72
CA GLY A 263 12.91 -1.49 7.32
C GLY A 263 12.47 -0.46 6.29
N ASP A 264 12.44 0.81 6.71
CA ASP A 264 12.12 1.97 5.88
C ASP A 264 13.40 2.66 5.40
N TYR A 265 13.49 2.86 4.08
CA TYR A 265 14.48 3.72 3.44
C TYR A 265 13.75 4.63 2.45
N SER A 266 13.59 5.90 2.84
CA SER A 266 12.79 6.89 2.11
C SER A 266 13.55 8.22 2.00
N PRO A 267 14.64 8.27 1.22
CA PRO A 267 15.37 9.52 0.98
C PRO A 267 14.48 10.55 0.26
N ARG A 268 14.80 11.85 0.37
CA ARG A 268 14.01 12.90 -0.30
C ARG A 268 14.08 12.79 -1.82
N GLU A 269 15.22 12.35 -2.34
CA GLU A 269 15.47 12.14 -3.78
C GLU A 269 14.59 11.04 -4.40
N ARG A 270 13.81 10.30 -3.59
CA ARG A 270 12.81 9.35 -4.09
C ARG A 270 11.64 10.03 -4.84
N LEU A 271 11.47 11.33 -4.67
CA LEU A 271 10.50 12.16 -5.39
C LEU A 271 11.28 13.15 -6.26
N GLU A 272 10.85 13.34 -7.50
CA GLU A 272 11.43 14.40 -8.31
C GLU A 272 11.17 15.79 -7.72
N PRO A 273 12.04 16.79 -7.99
CA PRO A 273 11.76 18.17 -7.62
C PRO A 273 10.40 18.63 -8.17
N GLY A 274 9.55 19.20 -7.31
CA GLY A 274 8.22 19.67 -7.68
C GLY A 274 7.14 18.58 -7.69
N PHE A 275 7.47 17.31 -7.41
CA PHE A 275 6.48 16.24 -7.37
C PHE A 275 5.33 16.53 -6.41
N MET A 276 5.55 17.26 -5.31
CA MET A 276 4.45 17.55 -4.38
C MET A 276 3.42 18.54 -4.91
N GLU A 277 3.75 19.32 -5.94
CA GLU A 277 2.82 20.30 -6.52
C GLU A 277 1.68 19.61 -7.27
N THR A 278 0.44 20.05 -7.03
CA THR A 278 -0.77 19.45 -7.61
C THR A 278 -1.42 20.33 -8.67
N TRP A 279 -2.18 19.71 -9.58
CA TRP A 279 -2.81 20.40 -10.72
C TRP A 279 -4.30 20.08 -10.87
N PRO A 280 -5.13 20.25 -9.82
CA PRO A 280 -6.56 20.00 -9.95
C PRO A 280 -7.25 21.08 -10.76
N ILE A 281 -8.49 20.78 -11.18
CA ILE A 281 -9.30 21.64 -12.04
C ILE A 281 -10.52 22.24 -11.31
N VAL A 282 -10.55 22.09 -9.98
CA VAL A 282 -11.56 22.68 -9.09
C VAL A 282 -10.86 23.64 -8.13
N GLY A 283 -11.31 24.89 -8.11
CA GLY A 283 -10.78 25.96 -7.25
C GLY A 283 -11.60 26.19 -5.97
N THR A 284 -12.59 25.33 -5.69
CA THR A 284 -13.43 25.45 -4.48
C THR A 284 -12.58 25.13 -3.25
N PRO A 285 -12.48 26.02 -2.25
CA PRO A 285 -11.54 25.86 -1.14
C PRO A 285 -12.10 24.99 -0.01
N ASP A 286 -12.53 23.76 -0.30
CA ASP A 286 -13.04 22.80 0.70
C ASP A 286 -11.93 21.90 1.26
N VAL A 287 -10.84 22.53 1.68
CA VAL A 287 -9.68 21.90 2.28
C VAL A 287 -9.47 22.41 3.70
N GLN A 288 -9.19 21.48 4.61
CA GLN A 288 -8.79 21.85 5.95
C GLN A 288 -7.36 22.43 5.95
N GLY A 289 -7.13 23.48 6.74
CA GLY A 289 -5.89 24.26 6.71
C GLY A 289 -6.02 25.59 5.95
N GLY A 290 -7.12 25.80 5.21
CA GLY A 290 -7.52 27.12 4.73
C GLY A 290 -6.58 27.70 3.64
N PRO A 291 -6.44 29.04 3.55
CA PRO A 291 -5.78 29.71 2.44
C PRO A 291 -4.33 29.29 2.15
N ARG A 292 -3.60 28.73 3.13
CA ARG A 292 -2.22 28.26 2.94
C ARG A 292 -2.13 26.99 2.07
N ARG A 293 -3.24 26.27 1.91
CA ARG A 293 -3.33 25.01 1.13
C ARG A 293 -3.81 25.20 -0.30
N ILE A 294 -4.02 26.45 -0.73
CA ILE A 294 -4.53 26.76 -2.08
C ILE A 294 -3.59 27.69 -2.85
N LYS A 295 -3.57 27.54 -4.17
CA LYS A 295 -2.90 28.43 -5.12
C LYS A 295 -3.74 29.70 -5.35
N LYS A 296 -3.19 30.66 -6.10
CA LYS A 296 -3.88 31.93 -6.44
C LYS A 296 -5.18 31.73 -7.23
N ASP A 297 -5.28 30.65 -8.00
CA ASP A 297 -6.47 30.28 -8.76
C ASP A 297 -7.51 29.51 -7.91
N GLY A 298 -7.24 29.27 -6.62
CA GLY A 298 -8.10 28.55 -5.69
C GLY A 298 -7.87 27.03 -5.64
N THR A 299 -7.07 26.48 -6.55
CA THR A 299 -6.79 25.05 -6.61
C THR A 299 -5.86 24.59 -5.49
N LEU A 300 -5.90 23.30 -5.15
CA LEU A 300 -5.01 22.71 -4.15
C LEU A 300 -3.53 22.86 -4.58
N ASN A 301 -2.64 23.24 -3.64
CA ASN A 301 -1.23 23.48 -3.95
C ASN A 301 -0.29 22.28 -3.73
N HIS A 302 -0.68 21.29 -2.93
CA HIS A 302 0.02 20.01 -2.77
C HIS A 302 -0.95 18.92 -2.28
N PHE A 303 -0.52 17.66 -2.24
CA PHE A 303 -1.32 16.56 -1.70
C PHE A 303 -1.79 16.80 -0.26
N THR A 304 -3.06 16.53 0.05
CA THR A 304 -3.62 16.67 1.41
C THR A 304 -4.38 15.44 1.90
N GLY A 305 -4.90 14.62 0.99
CA GLY A 305 -5.77 13.50 1.30
C GLY A 305 -5.37 12.20 0.60
N VAL A 306 -4.07 11.95 0.39
CA VAL A 306 -3.60 10.77 -0.38
C VAL A 306 -4.29 9.49 0.09
N ALA A 307 -4.95 8.80 -0.83
CA ALA A 307 -5.78 7.64 -0.52
C ALA A 307 -5.17 6.32 -1.05
N GLY A 308 -6.02 5.29 -1.24
CA GLY A 308 -5.62 3.93 -1.64
C GLY A 308 -5.01 3.89 -3.04
N GLN A 309 -3.68 3.86 -3.12
CA GLN A 309 -2.91 3.84 -4.37
C GLN A 309 -2.62 2.43 -4.88
N THR A 310 -2.41 2.29 -6.19
CA THR A 310 -2.10 1.02 -6.85
C THR A 310 -0.97 1.16 -7.85
N ILE A 311 -0.03 0.20 -7.86
CA ILE A 311 0.89 0.00 -8.98
C ILE A 311 0.13 -0.75 -10.06
N TYR A 312 -0.04 -0.15 -11.23
CA TYR A 312 -0.79 -0.78 -12.30
C TYR A 312 0.01 -1.96 -12.88
N ARG A 313 -0.54 -3.17 -12.74
CA ARG A 313 0.05 -4.44 -13.21
C ARG A 313 -0.90 -5.18 -14.15
N GLY A 314 -1.84 -4.45 -14.75
CA GLY A 314 -2.82 -4.96 -15.70
C GLY A 314 -2.24 -5.08 -17.11
N HIS A 315 -2.94 -5.78 -17.99
CA HIS A 315 -2.44 -6.17 -19.31
C HIS A 315 -3.29 -5.64 -20.47
N LYS A 316 -4.29 -4.78 -20.20
CA LYS A 316 -5.17 -4.23 -21.24
C LYS A 316 -4.89 -2.77 -21.54
N LEU A 317 -4.59 -1.95 -20.53
CA LEU A 317 -4.20 -0.55 -20.79
C LEU A 317 -2.84 -0.47 -21.49
N PRO A 318 -2.56 0.64 -22.18
CA PRO A 318 -1.28 0.88 -22.84
C PRO A 318 -0.06 0.51 -21.99
N GLU A 319 0.90 -0.17 -22.63
CA GLU A 319 2.05 -0.79 -21.96
C GLU A 319 2.91 0.21 -21.18
N ASN A 320 2.97 1.48 -21.62
CA ASN A 320 3.71 2.52 -20.93
C ASN A 320 3.18 2.83 -19.52
N LEU A 321 1.97 2.38 -19.15
CA LEU A 321 1.41 2.50 -17.79
C LEU A 321 1.85 1.36 -16.87
N TYR A 322 2.31 0.23 -17.41
CA TYR A 322 2.66 -0.94 -16.61
C TYR A 322 3.81 -0.61 -15.65
N GLY A 323 3.60 -0.84 -14.36
CA GLY A 323 4.56 -0.53 -13.30
C GLY A 323 4.47 0.90 -12.75
N ASP A 324 3.61 1.76 -13.30
CA ASP A 324 3.39 3.11 -12.77
C ASP A 324 2.44 3.09 -11.56
N LEU A 325 2.65 4.04 -10.64
CA LEU A 325 1.83 4.23 -9.45
C LEU A 325 0.67 5.19 -9.74
N PHE A 326 -0.55 4.80 -9.38
CA PHE A 326 -1.76 5.63 -9.49
C PHE A 326 -2.25 6.05 -8.11
N ILE A 327 -2.28 7.35 -7.87
CA ILE A 327 -2.42 7.98 -6.55
C ILE A 327 -3.71 8.80 -6.53
N PRO A 328 -4.80 8.30 -5.90
CA PRO A 328 -6.01 9.08 -5.70
C PRO A 328 -5.81 10.23 -4.71
N GLU A 329 -6.33 11.41 -5.07
CA GLU A 329 -6.41 12.60 -4.22
C GLU A 329 -7.86 13.12 -4.20
N PRO A 330 -8.63 12.83 -3.13
CA PRO A 330 -10.05 13.13 -3.08
C PRO A 330 -10.38 14.61 -2.79
N VAL A 331 -9.46 15.39 -2.24
CA VAL A 331 -9.65 16.82 -1.99
C VAL A 331 -9.42 17.63 -3.28
N GLY A 332 -8.50 17.23 -4.14
CA GLY A 332 -8.25 17.83 -5.44
C GLY A 332 -9.11 17.23 -6.55
N ARG A 333 -9.80 16.11 -6.32
CA ARG A 333 -10.63 15.39 -7.30
C ARG A 333 -9.83 14.91 -8.50
N PHE A 334 -8.65 14.35 -8.23
CA PHE A 334 -7.78 13.85 -9.27
C PHE A 334 -7.13 12.51 -8.90
N ILE A 335 -6.60 11.84 -9.92
CA ILE A 335 -5.66 10.73 -9.78
C ILE A 335 -4.37 11.15 -10.45
N ARG A 336 -3.27 11.08 -9.70
CA ARG A 336 -1.94 11.21 -10.28
C ARG A 336 -1.44 9.87 -10.78
N ARG A 337 -0.84 9.87 -11.97
CA ARG A 337 0.07 8.81 -12.40
C ARG A 337 1.49 9.23 -12.07
N ALA A 338 2.25 8.36 -11.44
CA ALA A 338 3.66 8.56 -11.14
C ALA A 338 4.48 7.44 -11.77
N LYS A 339 5.34 7.82 -12.70
CA LYS A 339 6.34 6.93 -13.28
C LYS A 339 7.43 6.63 -12.28
N ILE A 340 7.98 5.43 -12.37
CA ILE A 340 9.07 4.99 -11.52
C ILE A 340 10.33 4.90 -12.37
N VAL A 341 11.21 5.89 -12.23
CA VAL A 341 12.50 5.92 -12.91
C VAL A 341 13.60 5.51 -11.93
N LYS A 342 14.65 4.87 -12.42
CA LYS A 342 15.84 4.55 -11.61
C LYS A 342 16.95 5.52 -11.97
N ASN A 343 17.65 6.05 -10.98
CA ASN A 343 18.89 6.79 -11.21
C ASN A 343 20.09 5.83 -11.34
N GLU A 344 21.29 6.39 -11.54
CA GLU A 344 22.54 5.62 -11.69
C GLU A 344 22.91 4.78 -10.45
N ASP A 345 22.45 5.18 -9.27
CA ASP A 345 22.66 4.43 -8.02
C ASP A 345 21.67 3.27 -7.84
N GLY A 346 20.66 3.15 -8.71
CA GLY A 346 19.55 2.21 -8.56
C GLY A 346 18.40 2.73 -7.68
N LEU A 347 18.46 3.99 -7.22
CA LEU A 347 17.39 4.62 -6.46
C LEU A 347 16.15 4.77 -7.34
N LYS A 348 15.00 4.28 -6.85
CA LYS A 348 13.71 4.50 -7.50
C LYS A 348 13.19 5.90 -7.19
N VAL A 349 12.79 6.62 -8.22
CA VAL A 349 12.27 8.00 -8.14
C VAL A 349 10.89 8.06 -8.77
N LEU A 350 9.92 8.63 -8.04
CA LEU A 350 8.60 8.94 -8.58
C LEU A 350 8.66 10.24 -9.36
N THR A 351 8.20 10.19 -10.61
CA THR A 351 8.13 11.33 -11.52
C THR A 351 6.71 11.48 -12.07
N ASN A 352 6.19 12.70 -12.16
CA ASN A 352 4.95 13.03 -12.83
C ASN A 352 5.21 13.15 -14.34
N PRO A 353 4.70 12.21 -15.18
CA PRO A 353 4.90 12.27 -16.63
C PRO A 353 4.13 13.42 -17.29
N TYR A 354 3.23 14.09 -16.56
CA TYR A 354 2.39 15.16 -17.09
C TYR A 354 2.84 16.53 -16.56
N PHE A 355 3.04 17.48 -17.47
CA PHE A 355 3.38 18.86 -17.12
C PHE A 355 2.12 19.65 -16.80
N GLU A 356 2.03 20.19 -15.58
CA GLU A 356 0.94 21.05 -15.09
C GLU A 356 -0.49 20.49 -15.23
N THR A 357 -0.63 19.16 -15.27
CA THR A 357 -1.92 18.46 -15.28
C THR A 357 -1.80 17.14 -14.52
N GLU A 358 -2.94 16.52 -14.23
CA GLU A 358 -3.05 15.21 -13.59
C GLU A 358 -3.47 14.14 -14.62
N PHE A 359 -3.31 12.86 -14.29
CA PHE A 359 -3.72 11.78 -15.20
C PHE A 359 -5.23 11.75 -15.41
N MET A 360 -5.99 11.98 -14.35
CA MET A 360 -7.43 12.17 -14.42
C MET A 360 -7.81 13.24 -13.42
N ALA A 361 -8.65 14.19 -13.82
CA ALA A 361 -9.22 15.17 -12.92
C ALA A 361 -10.71 15.39 -13.24
N SER A 362 -11.51 15.71 -12.22
CA SER A 362 -12.96 15.96 -12.36
C SER A 362 -13.33 17.37 -11.92
N THR A 363 -14.28 17.99 -12.62
CA THR A 363 -14.94 19.23 -12.17
C THR A 363 -16.15 18.97 -11.25
N ASP A 364 -16.58 17.72 -11.08
CA ASP A 364 -17.60 17.33 -10.11
C ASP A 364 -17.04 17.46 -8.68
N LEU A 365 -17.61 18.38 -7.90
CA LEU A 365 -17.17 18.64 -6.54
C LEU A 365 -17.36 17.43 -5.61
N ASN A 366 -18.32 16.57 -5.91
CA ASN A 366 -18.65 15.40 -5.08
C ASN A 366 -17.83 14.15 -5.45
N PHE A 367 -17.12 14.14 -6.58
CA PHE A 367 -16.20 13.05 -6.92
C PHE A 367 -15.08 12.98 -5.88
N ARG A 368 -14.96 11.86 -5.15
CA ARG A 368 -13.96 11.62 -4.09
C ARG A 368 -13.26 10.28 -4.33
N PRO A 369 -12.23 10.23 -5.19
CA PRO A 369 -11.49 9.00 -5.45
C PRO A 369 -10.68 8.61 -4.20
N VAL A 370 -11.03 7.48 -3.60
CA VAL A 370 -10.45 7.00 -2.32
C VAL A 370 -9.67 5.71 -2.45
N TRP A 371 -9.83 4.98 -3.56
CA TRP A 371 -9.10 3.74 -3.83
C TRP A 371 -8.89 3.55 -5.32
N SER A 372 -7.79 2.93 -5.70
CA SER A 372 -7.56 2.38 -7.04
C SER A 372 -7.07 0.93 -6.94
N GLU A 373 -7.39 0.09 -7.92
CA GLU A 373 -7.02 -1.34 -7.91
C GLU A 373 -6.86 -1.88 -9.33
N THR A 374 -5.93 -2.81 -9.56
CA THR A 374 -5.83 -3.50 -10.86
C THR A 374 -6.86 -4.62 -10.92
N GLY A 375 -7.75 -4.59 -11.93
CA GLY A 375 -8.78 -5.60 -12.10
C GLY A 375 -8.27 -6.90 -12.74
N PRO A 376 -9.03 -8.00 -12.59
CA PRO A 376 -8.76 -9.26 -13.29
C PRO A 376 -8.85 -9.09 -14.81
N ASP A 377 -9.73 -8.21 -15.29
CA ASP A 377 -9.84 -7.84 -16.70
C ASP A 377 -8.63 -7.08 -17.24
N GLY A 378 -7.66 -6.73 -16.38
CA GLY A 378 -6.43 -6.04 -16.76
C GLY A 378 -6.58 -4.54 -16.93
N THR A 379 -7.66 -3.92 -16.43
CA THR A 379 -7.86 -2.46 -16.39
C THR A 379 -7.63 -1.89 -14.98
N LEU A 380 -7.68 -0.56 -14.83
CA LEU A 380 -7.51 0.13 -13.55
C LEU A 380 -8.87 0.59 -13.01
N TYR A 381 -9.24 0.11 -11.84
CA TYR A 381 -10.48 0.47 -11.16
C TYR A 381 -10.25 1.65 -10.22
N VAL A 382 -11.29 2.47 -10.05
CA VAL A 382 -11.32 3.64 -9.18
C VAL A 382 -12.58 3.56 -8.32
N VAL A 383 -12.41 3.61 -7.01
CA VAL A 383 -13.50 3.71 -6.05
C VAL A 383 -13.70 5.17 -5.71
N ASP A 384 -14.91 5.64 -5.96
CA ASP A 384 -15.37 6.99 -5.66
C ASP A 384 -16.38 6.92 -4.51
N MET A 385 -16.05 7.52 -3.38
CA MET A 385 -17.00 7.57 -2.25
C MET A 385 -18.22 8.46 -2.56
N TYR A 386 -18.12 9.31 -3.59
CA TYR A 386 -19.09 10.29 -4.06
C TYR A 386 -19.84 11.03 -2.96
N ARG A 387 -19.24 12.12 -2.47
CA ARG A 387 -19.79 12.86 -1.33
C ARG A 387 -19.23 14.26 -1.16
N GLY A 388 -19.97 15.08 -0.42
CA GLY A 388 -19.58 16.46 -0.16
C GLY A 388 -18.47 16.60 0.88
N ILE A 389 -18.53 15.90 2.02
CA ILE A 389 -17.48 15.93 3.05
C ILE A 389 -16.59 14.70 2.92
N ILE A 390 -15.27 14.84 2.73
CA ILE A 390 -14.37 13.68 2.77
C ILE A 390 -13.59 13.57 4.09
N GLN A 391 -13.41 14.68 4.79
CA GLN A 391 -12.67 14.75 6.04
C GLN A 391 -13.49 14.26 7.23
N GLU A 392 -12.83 13.64 8.19
CA GLU A 392 -13.44 13.19 9.43
C GLU A 392 -13.80 14.36 10.37
N SER A 393 -14.72 14.11 11.31
CA SER A 393 -15.34 15.10 12.19
C SER A 393 -14.36 15.99 12.97
N ASN A 394 -13.17 15.49 13.31
CA ASN A 394 -12.13 16.27 13.97
C ASN A 394 -11.66 17.45 13.11
N TRP A 395 -11.72 17.32 11.79
CA TRP A 395 -11.35 18.38 10.84
C TRP A 395 -12.50 19.34 10.53
N THR A 396 -13.75 18.96 10.78
CA THR A 396 -14.97 19.74 10.44
C THR A 396 -15.64 20.42 11.65
N ARG A 397 -15.01 20.37 12.83
CA ARG A 397 -15.53 21.00 14.05
C ARG A 397 -15.77 22.50 13.88
N LYS A 398 -16.69 23.06 14.68
CA LYS A 398 -16.89 24.52 14.77
C LYS A 398 -15.57 25.25 15.06
N GLY A 399 -15.27 26.26 14.25
CA GLY A 399 -14.01 27.01 14.29
C GLY A 399 -12.92 26.47 13.35
N SER A 400 -13.12 25.33 12.68
CA SER A 400 -12.22 24.88 11.62
C SER A 400 -12.39 25.72 10.35
N HIS A 401 -11.37 25.72 9.49
CA HIS A 401 -11.39 26.47 8.23
C HIS A 401 -12.45 25.96 7.25
N ILE A 402 -12.70 24.65 7.26
CA ILE A 402 -13.61 24.02 6.29
C ILE A 402 -15.09 24.12 6.69
N ARG A 403 -15.40 24.26 7.99
CA ARG A 403 -16.80 24.28 8.49
C ARG A 403 -17.69 25.33 7.80
N PRO A 404 -17.27 26.59 7.62
CA PRO A 404 -18.09 27.59 6.90
C PRO A 404 -18.32 27.23 5.42
N VAL A 405 -17.40 26.51 4.78
CA VAL A 405 -17.55 26.06 3.39
C VAL A 405 -18.59 24.95 3.31
N ILE A 406 -18.53 23.99 4.25
CA ILE A 406 -19.51 22.90 4.37
C ILE A 406 -20.92 23.47 4.52
N GLU A 407 -21.12 24.41 5.44
CA GLU A 407 -22.44 25.01 5.71
C GLU A 407 -22.93 25.85 4.52
N ARG A 408 -22.05 26.65 3.90
CA ARG A 408 -22.39 27.48 2.73
C ARG A 408 -22.84 26.64 1.53
N LYS A 409 -22.17 25.51 1.28
CA LYS A 409 -22.40 24.66 0.11
C LYS A 409 -23.29 23.45 0.38
N GLY A 410 -23.69 23.22 1.63
CA GLY A 410 -24.49 22.06 2.04
C GLY A 410 -23.79 20.73 1.80
N LEU A 411 -22.46 20.66 1.98
CA LEU A 411 -21.66 19.48 1.65
C LEU A 411 -22.03 18.25 2.50
N ASP A 412 -22.58 18.46 3.69
CA ASP A 412 -23.10 17.42 4.58
C ASP A 412 -24.36 16.72 4.04
N LYS A 413 -25.04 17.30 3.04
CA LYS A 413 -26.25 16.71 2.43
C LYS A 413 -25.94 15.71 1.32
N ASN A 414 -24.70 15.68 0.84
CA ASN A 414 -24.27 14.81 -0.25
C ASN A 414 -23.57 13.58 0.32
N ILE A 415 -24.37 12.53 0.54
CA ILE A 415 -23.99 11.26 1.17
C ILE A 415 -24.69 10.10 0.45
N GLY A 416 -24.16 8.88 0.57
CA GLY A 416 -24.81 7.66 0.09
C GLY A 416 -25.02 7.53 -1.42
N ARG A 417 -24.00 7.88 -2.23
CA ARG A 417 -24.09 7.95 -3.70
C ARG A 417 -22.85 7.42 -4.42
N GLY A 418 -22.12 6.55 -3.75
CA GLY A 418 -20.82 6.05 -4.14
C GLY A 418 -20.82 5.28 -5.45
N ARG A 419 -19.65 5.24 -6.08
CA ARG A 419 -19.48 4.74 -7.45
C ARG A 419 -18.17 3.98 -7.59
N ILE A 420 -18.16 3.04 -8.51
CA ILE A 420 -16.96 2.33 -8.95
C ILE A 420 -16.87 2.53 -10.45
N TYR A 421 -15.70 2.96 -10.90
CA TYR A 421 -15.38 3.13 -12.30
C TYR A 421 -14.20 2.23 -12.67
N ARG A 422 -14.05 1.96 -13.96
CA ARG A 422 -12.78 1.50 -14.53
C ARG A 422 -12.30 2.48 -15.59
N ILE A 423 -10.98 2.65 -15.68
CA ILE A 423 -10.33 3.39 -16.74
C ILE A 423 -10.04 2.40 -17.87
N VAL A 424 -10.47 2.75 -19.07
CA VAL A 424 -10.21 1.98 -20.30
C VAL A 424 -9.55 2.85 -21.36
N HIS A 425 -8.92 2.21 -22.34
CA HIS A 425 -8.40 2.85 -23.54
C HIS A 425 -9.20 2.39 -24.76
N GLU A 426 -9.38 3.24 -25.78
CA GLU A 426 -10.12 2.91 -27.01
C GLU A 426 -9.55 1.69 -27.76
N ASP A 427 -8.26 1.39 -27.57
CA ASP A 427 -7.58 0.26 -28.20
C ASP A 427 -7.80 -1.07 -27.46
N ILE A 428 -8.35 -1.07 -26.24
CA ILE A 428 -8.46 -2.32 -25.48
C ILE A 428 -9.53 -3.24 -26.09
N GLN A 429 -9.31 -4.54 -25.93
CA GLN A 429 -10.33 -5.54 -26.16
C GLN A 429 -10.81 -6.07 -24.80
N PRO A 430 -12.14 -6.22 -24.59
CA PRO A 430 -12.68 -6.81 -23.37
C PRO A 430 -12.01 -8.13 -23.04
N ASP A 431 -11.81 -8.39 -21.75
CA ASP A 431 -11.28 -9.67 -21.29
C ASP A 431 -12.37 -10.66 -20.92
N LYS A 432 -11.98 -11.91 -20.70
CA LYS A 432 -12.90 -12.92 -20.16
C LYS A 432 -12.92 -12.86 -18.63
N GLN A 433 -14.08 -13.16 -18.06
CA GLN A 433 -14.21 -13.36 -16.62
C GLN A 433 -13.27 -14.50 -16.15
N PRO A 434 -12.49 -14.29 -15.08
CA PRO A 434 -11.61 -15.33 -14.55
C PRO A 434 -12.42 -16.45 -13.89
N LYS A 435 -11.85 -17.66 -13.86
CA LYS A 435 -12.42 -18.84 -13.18
C LYS A 435 -11.33 -19.62 -12.44
N LEU A 436 -10.55 -18.94 -11.60
CA LEU A 436 -9.40 -19.53 -10.92
C LEU A 436 -9.80 -20.42 -9.74
N LEU A 437 -10.95 -20.14 -9.09
CA LEU A 437 -11.39 -20.95 -7.96
C LEU A 437 -11.77 -22.38 -8.40
N ASP A 438 -12.28 -22.51 -9.62
CA ASP A 438 -12.73 -23.79 -10.21
C ASP A 438 -11.56 -24.68 -10.70
N LYS A 439 -10.35 -24.10 -10.82
CA LYS A 439 -9.16 -24.79 -11.33
C LYS A 439 -8.50 -25.64 -10.26
N THR A 440 -7.91 -26.76 -10.66
CA THR A 440 -6.98 -27.53 -9.82
C THR A 440 -5.67 -26.76 -9.61
N SER A 441 -4.91 -27.12 -8.57
CA SER A 441 -3.60 -26.50 -8.32
C SER A 441 -2.65 -26.66 -9.51
N SER A 442 -2.70 -27.79 -10.23
CA SER A 442 -1.89 -28.01 -11.44
C SER A 442 -2.25 -27.04 -12.57
N GLU A 443 -3.54 -26.78 -12.79
CA GLU A 443 -3.98 -25.80 -13.79
C GLU A 443 -3.67 -24.35 -13.37
N LEU A 444 -3.63 -24.07 -12.08
CA LEU A 444 -3.24 -22.75 -11.56
C LEU A 444 -1.78 -22.40 -11.85
N VAL A 445 -0.90 -23.39 -11.98
CA VAL A 445 0.53 -23.15 -12.26
C VAL A 445 0.74 -22.39 -13.57
N GLU A 446 -0.12 -22.60 -14.57
CA GLU A 446 -0.07 -21.88 -15.86
C GLU A 446 -0.21 -20.35 -15.72
N TYR A 447 -0.83 -19.89 -14.63
CA TYR A 447 -1.08 -18.47 -14.36
C TYR A 447 0.06 -17.78 -13.62
N LEU A 448 1.07 -18.51 -13.13
CA LEU A 448 2.24 -17.91 -12.45
C LEU A 448 3.08 -17.04 -13.40
N GLY A 449 2.98 -17.27 -14.72
CA GLY A 449 3.59 -16.44 -15.77
C GLY A 449 2.61 -15.54 -16.53
N HIS A 450 1.39 -15.34 -16.03
CA HIS A 450 0.37 -14.52 -16.71
C HIS A 450 0.80 -13.04 -16.79
N LYS A 451 0.42 -12.29 -17.84
CA LYS A 451 0.82 -10.86 -18.00
C LYS A 451 0.26 -9.94 -16.91
N ASN A 452 -0.98 -10.17 -16.49
CA ASN A 452 -1.60 -9.44 -15.39
C ASN A 452 -1.13 -9.99 -14.03
N GLY A 453 -0.57 -9.11 -13.20
CA GLY A 453 -0.07 -9.44 -11.86
C GLY A 453 -1.14 -9.99 -10.91
N TRP A 454 -2.41 -9.63 -11.10
CA TRP A 454 -3.52 -10.18 -10.33
C TRP A 454 -3.63 -11.71 -10.48
N TYR A 455 -3.50 -12.24 -11.70
CA TYR A 455 -3.56 -13.67 -11.96
C TYR A 455 -2.38 -14.41 -11.31
N ARG A 456 -1.16 -13.84 -11.41
CA ARG A 456 0.04 -14.44 -10.83
C ARG A 456 -0.08 -14.56 -9.31
N ASN A 457 -0.42 -13.45 -8.65
CA ASN A 457 -0.60 -13.40 -7.20
C ASN A 457 -1.75 -14.31 -6.74
N THR A 458 -2.88 -14.31 -7.44
CA THR A 458 -4.05 -15.11 -7.07
C THR A 458 -3.79 -16.61 -7.24
N ALA A 459 -3.14 -17.02 -8.33
CA ALA A 459 -2.77 -18.42 -8.54
C ALA A 459 -1.79 -18.92 -7.48
N GLN A 460 -0.72 -18.16 -7.20
CA GLN A 460 0.22 -18.47 -6.12
C GLN A 460 -0.49 -18.62 -4.77
N LYS A 461 -1.32 -17.64 -4.40
CA LYS A 461 -2.11 -17.65 -3.16
C LYS A 461 -2.99 -18.90 -3.06
N LEU A 462 -3.76 -19.21 -4.10
CA LEU A 462 -4.67 -20.36 -4.09
C LEU A 462 -3.91 -21.69 -3.98
N ILE A 463 -2.79 -21.87 -4.69
CA ILE A 463 -1.96 -23.08 -4.57
C ILE A 463 -1.48 -23.27 -3.12
N ILE A 464 -1.01 -22.20 -2.48
CA ILE A 464 -0.51 -22.22 -1.10
C ILE A 464 -1.63 -22.52 -0.09
N LEU A 465 -2.78 -21.86 -0.22
CA LEU A 465 -3.93 -22.08 0.66
C LEU A 465 -4.48 -23.50 0.57
N ARG A 466 -4.40 -24.12 -0.62
CA ARG A 466 -4.83 -25.51 -0.84
C ARG A 466 -3.80 -26.54 -0.34
N ALA A 467 -2.54 -26.11 -0.20
CA ALA A 467 -1.40 -26.93 0.22
C ALA A 467 -1.26 -28.22 -0.62
N ASP A 468 -1.39 -28.09 -1.95
CA ASP A 468 -1.29 -29.24 -2.84
C ASP A 468 0.16 -29.54 -3.23
N GLU A 469 0.77 -30.51 -2.56
CA GLU A 469 2.16 -30.91 -2.79
C GLU A 469 2.39 -31.54 -4.18
N LYS A 470 1.34 -31.97 -4.88
CA LYS A 470 1.48 -32.63 -6.20
C LYS A 470 2.06 -31.71 -7.27
N VAL A 471 1.97 -30.39 -7.09
CA VAL A 471 2.53 -29.42 -8.04
C VAL A 471 4.02 -29.13 -7.80
N ILE A 472 4.62 -29.60 -6.70
CA ILE A 472 6.03 -29.32 -6.38
C ILE A 472 6.98 -29.71 -7.53
N PRO A 473 6.87 -30.90 -8.16
CA PRO A 473 7.75 -31.24 -9.28
C PRO A 473 7.62 -30.26 -10.47
N LEU A 474 6.39 -29.84 -10.78
CA LEU A 474 6.12 -28.88 -11.86
C LEU A 474 6.68 -27.49 -11.53
N LEU A 475 6.54 -27.04 -10.27
CA LEU A 475 7.10 -25.78 -9.81
C LEU A 475 8.64 -25.79 -9.84
N LYS A 476 9.27 -26.91 -9.47
CA LYS A 476 10.72 -27.08 -9.55
C LYS A 476 11.20 -27.02 -11.01
N ASP A 477 10.49 -27.66 -11.94
CA ASP A 477 10.81 -27.60 -13.37
C ASP A 477 10.77 -26.16 -13.91
N ILE A 478 9.71 -25.42 -13.58
CA ILE A 478 9.58 -24.00 -13.95
C ILE A 478 10.71 -23.18 -13.34
N ALA A 479 11.00 -23.36 -12.04
CA ALA A 479 12.04 -22.63 -11.34
C ALA A 479 13.45 -22.91 -11.92
N SER A 480 13.75 -24.15 -12.31
CA SER A 480 15.06 -24.51 -12.87
C SER A 480 15.23 -23.93 -14.28
N ASN A 481 14.34 -24.21 -15.23
CA ASN A 481 14.39 -23.58 -16.55
C ASN A 481 13.07 -23.73 -17.33
N ASN A 482 12.34 -22.63 -17.48
CA ASN A 482 11.12 -22.56 -18.29
C ASN A 482 11.34 -22.07 -19.73
N GLN A 483 12.60 -21.89 -20.17
CA GLN A 483 12.93 -21.48 -21.53
C GLN A 483 13.44 -22.66 -22.36
N SER A 484 12.59 -23.21 -23.23
CA SER A 484 13.00 -24.22 -24.21
C SER A 484 13.59 -23.57 -25.47
N LEU A 485 14.41 -24.30 -26.24
CA LEU A 485 14.87 -23.83 -27.56
C LEU A 485 13.69 -23.48 -28.49
N TRP A 486 12.59 -24.22 -28.37
CA TRP A 486 11.36 -23.99 -29.11
C TRP A 486 10.64 -22.72 -28.67
N SER A 487 10.72 -22.32 -27.39
CA SER A 487 10.14 -21.06 -26.90
C SER A 487 10.79 -19.80 -27.50
N LYS A 488 12.01 -19.90 -28.06
CA LYS A 488 12.65 -18.81 -28.79
C LYS A 488 12.22 -18.70 -30.26
N TRP A 489 11.62 -19.76 -30.80
CA TRP A 489 11.23 -19.86 -32.22
C TRP A 489 9.71 -19.86 -32.41
N PHE A 490 8.98 -20.37 -31.42
CA PHE A 490 7.52 -20.58 -31.42
C PHE A 490 6.89 -20.26 -30.07
N GLY A 491 7.64 -19.63 -29.15
CA GLY A 491 7.08 -19.24 -27.87
C GLY A 491 6.10 -18.08 -28.02
N ASN A 492 5.34 -17.83 -26.96
CA ASN A 492 4.57 -16.61 -26.86
C ASN A 492 5.57 -15.49 -26.57
N ASP A 493 5.93 -14.70 -27.60
CA ASP A 493 7.02 -13.70 -27.57
C ASP A 493 6.89 -12.66 -26.43
N ASP A 494 5.72 -12.57 -25.81
CA ASP A 494 5.40 -11.60 -24.77
C ASP A 494 5.41 -12.16 -23.33
N LYS A 495 5.86 -13.41 -23.09
CA LYS A 495 5.86 -14.00 -21.74
C LYS A 495 7.13 -13.63 -20.96
N ASP A 496 6.96 -12.99 -19.80
CA ASP A 496 8.08 -12.75 -18.87
C ASP A 496 8.42 -14.02 -18.08
N TYR A 497 9.28 -14.84 -18.66
CA TYR A 497 9.72 -16.09 -18.05
C TYR A 497 10.41 -15.91 -16.70
N ALA A 498 11.05 -14.77 -16.42
CA ALA A 498 11.71 -14.57 -15.13
C ALA A 498 10.68 -14.30 -14.03
N LEU A 499 9.63 -13.51 -14.30
CA LEU A 499 8.51 -13.37 -13.35
C LEU A 499 7.85 -14.72 -13.06
N GLU A 500 7.67 -15.57 -14.07
CA GLU A 500 7.14 -16.92 -13.85
C GLU A 500 8.05 -17.76 -12.93
N ARG A 501 9.38 -17.72 -13.12
CA ARG A 501 10.32 -18.40 -12.21
C ARG A 501 10.24 -17.85 -10.79
N ILE A 502 10.13 -16.54 -10.64
CA ILE A 502 10.02 -15.88 -9.33
C ILE A 502 8.76 -16.34 -8.60
N HIS A 503 7.60 -16.34 -9.28
CA HIS A 503 6.36 -16.84 -8.69
C HIS A 503 6.43 -18.33 -8.37
N ALA A 504 7.06 -19.17 -9.21
CA ALA A 504 7.28 -20.58 -8.90
C ALA A 504 8.16 -20.77 -7.65
N LEU A 505 9.24 -20.00 -7.51
CA LEU A 505 10.13 -20.01 -6.34
C LEU A 505 9.41 -19.59 -5.05
N TRP A 506 8.61 -18.53 -5.09
CA TRP A 506 7.80 -18.13 -3.94
C TRP A 506 6.66 -19.09 -3.65
N THR A 507 6.10 -19.76 -4.67
CA THR A 507 5.11 -20.83 -4.44
C THR A 507 5.76 -22.02 -3.74
N LEU A 508 6.98 -22.42 -4.15
CA LEU A 508 7.77 -23.44 -3.45
C LEU A 508 8.06 -23.05 -2.00
N GLU A 509 8.41 -21.79 -1.74
CA GLU A 509 8.58 -21.28 -0.37
C GLU A 509 7.28 -21.40 0.45
N GLY A 510 6.15 -21.02 -0.15
CA GLY A 510 4.84 -21.08 0.50
C GLY A 510 4.40 -22.51 0.85
N LEU A 511 4.78 -23.49 0.02
CA LEU A 511 4.57 -24.92 0.25
C LEU A 511 5.65 -25.56 1.13
N GLY A 512 6.68 -24.82 1.57
CA GLY A 512 7.78 -25.36 2.37
C GLY A 512 8.72 -26.30 1.60
N ALA A 513 8.75 -26.19 0.26
CA ALA A 513 9.48 -27.07 -0.65
C ALA A 513 10.73 -26.42 -1.29
N ILE A 514 11.10 -25.22 -0.83
CA ILE A 514 12.35 -24.56 -1.24
C ILE A 514 13.55 -25.20 -0.52
N ASP A 515 14.62 -25.47 -1.27
CA ASP A 515 15.83 -26.10 -0.74
C ASP A 515 17.10 -25.38 -1.21
N GLU A 516 18.21 -25.67 -0.54
CA GLU A 516 19.51 -25.03 -0.81
C GLU A 516 20.02 -25.29 -2.23
N SER A 517 19.67 -26.44 -2.84
CA SER A 517 20.15 -26.79 -4.18
C SER A 517 19.55 -25.87 -5.24
N ILE A 518 18.23 -25.62 -5.18
CA ILE A 518 17.54 -24.69 -6.07
C ILE A 518 18.05 -23.26 -5.83
N ILE A 519 18.27 -22.86 -4.57
CA ILE A 519 18.80 -21.53 -4.26
C ILE A 519 20.16 -21.33 -4.92
N LYS A 520 21.12 -22.25 -4.72
CA LYS A 520 22.45 -22.18 -5.34
C LYS A 520 22.38 -22.13 -6.86
N GLU A 521 21.50 -22.93 -7.47
CA GLU A 521 21.26 -22.89 -8.92
C GLU A 521 20.77 -21.49 -9.36
N LYS A 522 19.84 -20.89 -8.62
CA LYS A 522 19.23 -19.61 -8.97
C LYS A 522 20.07 -18.38 -8.65
N LEU A 523 21.05 -18.47 -7.75
CA LEU A 523 22.07 -17.44 -7.58
C LEU A 523 22.88 -17.20 -8.86
N LEU A 524 22.90 -18.17 -9.79
CA LEU A 524 23.58 -18.09 -11.09
C LEU A 524 22.64 -17.78 -12.26
N ASP A 525 21.37 -17.45 -12.01
CA ASP A 525 20.40 -17.18 -13.08
C ASP A 525 20.81 -15.94 -13.90
N LYS A 526 20.53 -15.95 -15.20
CA LYS A 526 20.84 -14.84 -16.10
C LYS A 526 20.06 -13.56 -15.76
N ASP A 527 18.85 -13.69 -15.22
CA ASP A 527 17.99 -12.56 -14.87
C ASP A 527 18.29 -12.10 -13.43
N ALA A 528 18.61 -10.81 -13.28
CA ALA A 528 18.93 -10.21 -11.99
C ALA A 528 17.80 -10.36 -10.97
N ARG A 529 16.54 -10.32 -11.41
CA ARG A 529 15.36 -10.45 -10.54
C ARG A 529 15.25 -11.84 -9.92
N VAL A 530 15.66 -12.88 -10.66
CA VAL A 530 15.71 -14.25 -10.15
C VAL A 530 16.85 -14.41 -9.15
N ARG A 531 18.03 -13.83 -9.43
CA ARG A 531 19.15 -13.81 -8.47
C ARG A 531 18.78 -13.10 -7.17
N MET A 532 18.14 -11.92 -7.25
CA MET A 532 17.61 -11.22 -6.08
C MET A 532 16.62 -12.08 -5.27
N THR A 533 15.73 -12.79 -5.97
CA THR A 533 14.78 -13.72 -5.32
C THR A 533 15.49 -14.87 -4.64
N ALA A 534 16.51 -15.47 -5.26
CA ALA A 534 17.34 -16.52 -4.65
C ALA A 534 18.08 -16.03 -3.41
N ILE A 535 18.62 -14.80 -3.43
CA ILE A 535 19.22 -14.17 -2.25
C ILE A 535 18.17 -14.06 -1.13
N ARG A 536 16.97 -13.58 -1.40
CA ARG A 536 15.88 -13.47 -0.39
C ARG A 536 15.48 -14.84 0.17
N LEU A 537 15.39 -15.85 -0.68
CA LEU A 537 15.07 -17.22 -0.27
C LEU A 537 16.21 -17.90 0.50
N SER A 538 17.44 -17.38 0.42
CA SER A 538 18.58 -17.84 1.22
C SER A 538 18.49 -17.43 2.70
N GLU A 539 17.70 -16.40 3.03
CA GLU A 539 17.71 -15.77 4.36
C GLU A 539 17.39 -16.71 5.52
N PRO A 540 16.42 -17.65 5.43
CA PRO A 540 16.21 -18.63 6.50
C PRO A 540 17.46 -19.48 6.78
N PHE A 541 18.22 -19.84 5.73
CA PHE A 541 19.47 -20.59 5.85
C PHE A 541 20.60 -19.73 6.46
N LEU A 542 20.63 -18.44 6.12
CA LEU A 542 21.55 -17.47 6.73
C LEU A 542 21.25 -17.31 8.23
N LYS A 543 19.98 -17.17 8.63
CA LYS A 543 19.56 -17.14 10.04
C LYS A 543 19.98 -18.38 10.80
N ALA A 544 19.92 -19.55 10.15
CA ALA A 544 20.39 -20.82 10.71
C ALA A 544 21.93 -20.94 10.79
N GLY A 545 22.66 -19.97 10.23
CA GLY A 545 24.13 -19.93 10.28
C GLY A 545 24.82 -20.81 9.23
N ASN A 546 24.18 -21.07 8.09
CA ASN A 546 24.79 -21.82 6.98
C ASN A 546 25.98 -21.04 6.38
N THR A 547 27.19 -21.57 6.55
CA THR A 547 28.43 -20.94 6.05
C THR A 547 28.72 -21.30 4.59
N GLU A 548 28.24 -22.43 4.10
CA GLU A 548 28.50 -22.86 2.71
C GLU A 548 27.84 -21.89 1.73
N LEU A 549 26.58 -21.56 1.98
CA LEU A 549 25.81 -20.61 1.18
C LEU A 549 26.41 -19.19 1.18
N LEU A 550 27.16 -18.82 2.23
CA LEU A 550 27.89 -17.54 2.24
C LEU A 550 29.04 -17.52 1.21
N ASN A 551 29.61 -18.67 0.84
CA ASN A 551 30.60 -18.73 -0.24
C ASN A 551 29.97 -18.43 -1.59
N ASP A 552 28.77 -18.97 -1.84
CA ASP A 552 28.05 -18.72 -3.09
C ASP A 552 27.59 -17.25 -3.19
N LEU A 553 27.09 -16.69 -2.08
CA LEU A 553 26.64 -15.30 -1.99
C LEU A 553 27.78 -14.28 -2.09
N GLU A 554 28.98 -14.61 -1.62
CA GLU A 554 30.16 -13.73 -1.72
C GLU A 554 30.48 -13.39 -3.19
N ASN A 555 30.25 -14.31 -4.13
CA ASN A 555 30.48 -14.07 -5.56
C ASN A 555 29.60 -12.94 -6.12
N LEU A 556 28.46 -12.65 -5.47
CA LEU A 556 27.51 -11.63 -5.91
C LEU A 556 27.85 -10.23 -5.40
N GLU A 557 28.90 -10.04 -4.59
CA GLU A 557 29.35 -8.70 -4.16
C GLU A 557 29.83 -7.83 -5.34
N THR A 558 30.07 -8.46 -6.49
CA THR A 558 30.49 -7.82 -7.74
C THR A 558 29.51 -8.04 -8.90
N ASP A 559 28.27 -8.41 -8.59
CA ASP A 559 27.23 -8.65 -9.60
C ASP A 559 27.06 -7.43 -10.53
N PRO A 560 26.85 -7.63 -11.85
CA PRO A 560 26.65 -6.53 -12.79
C PRO A 560 25.39 -5.68 -12.52
N SER A 561 24.40 -6.20 -11.79
CA SER A 561 23.23 -5.43 -11.35
C SER A 561 23.46 -4.88 -9.95
N VAL A 562 23.38 -3.56 -9.82
CA VAL A 562 23.47 -2.85 -8.53
C VAL A 562 22.36 -3.30 -7.57
N GLU A 563 21.19 -3.68 -8.08
CA GLU A 563 20.08 -4.18 -7.27
C GLU A 563 20.34 -5.57 -6.68
N VAL A 564 21.12 -6.42 -7.36
CA VAL A 564 21.55 -7.70 -6.79
C VAL A 564 22.54 -7.47 -5.65
N VAL A 565 23.49 -6.55 -5.83
CA VAL A 565 24.44 -6.17 -4.78
C VAL A 565 23.73 -5.54 -3.59
N ASP A 566 22.75 -4.66 -3.83
CA ASP A 566 21.92 -4.06 -2.78
C ASP A 566 21.13 -5.12 -2.01
N GLN A 567 20.44 -6.02 -2.71
CA GLN A 567 19.70 -7.13 -2.10
C GLN A 567 20.63 -8.06 -1.29
N LEU A 568 21.85 -8.32 -1.76
CA LEU A 568 22.86 -9.06 -1.01
C LEU A 568 23.21 -8.34 0.29
N ALA A 569 23.52 -7.03 0.21
CA ALA A 569 23.83 -6.22 1.38
C ALA A 569 22.69 -6.22 2.40
N LEU A 570 21.44 -6.12 1.95
CA LEU A 570 20.26 -6.22 2.81
C LEU A 570 20.14 -7.57 3.50
N SER A 571 20.34 -8.68 2.77
CA SER A 571 20.06 -10.04 3.25
C SER A 571 21.13 -10.58 4.20
N LEU A 572 22.39 -10.15 4.03
CA LEU A 572 23.52 -10.59 4.87
C LEU A 572 23.35 -10.24 6.36
N ARG A 573 22.48 -9.26 6.72
CA ARG A 573 22.15 -8.92 8.10
C ARG A 573 21.59 -10.08 8.92
N PHE A 574 21.00 -11.06 8.23
CA PHE A 574 20.38 -12.20 8.88
C PHE A 574 21.37 -13.28 9.29
N SER A 575 22.60 -13.26 8.75
CA SER A 575 23.63 -14.22 9.12
C SER A 575 24.35 -13.79 10.39
N PRO A 576 24.48 -14.67 11.40
CA PRO A 576 25.26 -14.39 12.61
C PRO A 576 26.77 -14.59 12.42
N LYS A 577 27.24 -14.95 11.22
CA LYS A 577 28.63 -15.34 10.97
C LYS A 577 29.52 -14.13 10.64
N ASP A 578 30.75 -14.13 11.16
CA ASP A 578 31.75 -13.10 10.87
C ASP A 578 32.03 -12.92 9.36
N LYS A 579 31.92 -14.00 8.59
CA LYS A 579 32.07 -13.96 7.13
C LYS A 579 31.04 -13.02 6.48
N ALA A 580 29.78 -13.02 6.92
CA ALA A 580 28.77 -12.10 6.39
C ALA A 580 29.13 -10.63 6.69
N THR A 581 29.65 -10.35 7.90
CA THR A 581 30.18 -9.02 8.24
C THR A 581 31.38 -8.63 7.38
N ALA A 582 32.25 -9.58 7.03
CA ALA A 582 33.38 -9.32 6.14
C ALA A 582 32.92 -8.92 4.72
N ILE A 583 31.95 -9.66 4.15
CA ILE A 583 31.36 -9.34 2.85
C ILE A 583 30.69 -7.96 2.88
N LEU A 584 29.88 -7.66 3.90
CA LEU A 584 29.25 -6.34 4.07
C LEU A 584 30.26 -5.20 4.10
N LYS A 585 31.40 -5.37 4.80
CA LYS A 585 32.48 -4.36 4.82
C LYS A 585 33.16 -4.21 3.46
N THR A 586 33.26 -5.28 2.67
CA THR A 586 33.78 -5.20 1.30
C THR A 586 32.82 -4.43 0.40
N ILE A 587 31.52 -4.75 0.43
CA ILE A 587 30.47 -4.02 -0.29
C ILE A 587 30.50 -2.55 0.11
N GLN A 588 30.48 -2.23 1.40
CA GLN A 588 30.48 -0.86 1.89
C GLN A 588 31.67 -0.04 1.40
N ARG A 589 32.88 -0.63 1.33
CA ARG A 589 34.07 0.05 0.80
C ARG A 589 34.01 0.21 -0.72
N LYS A 590 33.58 -0.82 -1.44
CA LYS A 590 33.57 -0.83 -2.90
C LYS A 590 32.52 0.11 -3.48
N TYR A 591 31.37 0.21 -2.82
CA TYR A 591 30.22 1.02 -3.25
C TYR A 591 29.99 2.21 -2.33
N ALA A 592 31.05 2.77 -1.75
CA ALA A 592 30.96 3.88 -0.79
C ALA A 592 30.23 5.11 -1.36
N GLU A 593 30.39 5.36 -2.66
CA GLU A 593 29.77 6.48 -3.39
C GLU A 593 28.35 6.17 -3.90
N ASN A 594 27.95 4.89 -3.98
CA ASN A 594 26.57 4.53 -4.33
C ASN A 594 25.70 4.67 -3.08
N LYS A 595 24.80 5.67 -3.08
CA LYS A 595 24.02 6.00 -1.89
C LYS A 595 23.12 4.87 -1.39
N VAL A 596 22.54 4.08 -2.30
CA VAL A 596 21.60 3.00 -1.98
C VAL A 596 22.33 1.83 -1.33
N ILE A 597 23.33 1.28 -2.03
CA ILE A 597 24.12 0.13 -1.54
C ILE A 597 24.85 0.48 -0.25
N SER A 598 25.44 1.68 -0.16
CA SER A 598 26.15 2.14 1.04
C SER A 598 25.20 2.24 2.25
N SER A 599 23.98 2.74 2.05
CA SER A 599 22.93 2.79 3.09
C SER A 599 22.52 1.37 3.52
N SER A 600 22.25 0.47 2.57
CA SER A 600 21.88 -0.92 2.86
C SER A 600 22.97 -1.67 3.63
N ALA A 601 24.23 -1.55 3.20
CA ALA A 601 25.36 -2.18 3.88
C ALA A 601 25.55 -1.58 5.29
N TYR A 602 25.43 -0.27 5.44
CA TYR A 602 25.51 0.40 6.73
C TYR A 602 24.41 -0.04 7.70
N GLU A 603 23.13 -0.05 7.27
CA GLU A 603 22.03 -0.53 8.11
C GLU A 603 22.16 -2.02 8.45
N SER A 604 22.65 -2.85 7.52
CA SER A 604 22.87 -4.28 7.76
C SER A 604 24.05 -4.57 8.69
N LEU A 605 25.00 -3.65 8.84
CA LEU A 605 26.11 -3.75 9.80
C LEU A 605 25.71 -3.35 11.23
N LYS A 606 24.57 -2.65 11.40
CA LYS A 606 24.04 -2.33 12.74
C LYS A 606 23.60 -3.61 13.44
N LYS A 607 23.91 -3.71 14.74
CA LYS A 607 23.37 -4.80 15.56
C LYS A 607 21.86 -4.63 15.74
N THR A 608 21.15 -5.74 15.94
CA THR A 608 19.69 -5.84 16.02
C THR A 608 19.07 -4.76 16.90
N ASP A 609 18.22 -3.91 16.31
CA ASP A 609 17.45 -2.80 16.89
C ASP A 609 18.16 -2.01 18.00
N GLU A 610 19.22 -1.29 17.64
CA GLU A 610 19.92 -0.33 18.50
C GLU A 610 18.98 0.62 19.26
N ARG A 611 17.80 0.94 18.73
CA ARG A 611 16.86 1.86 19.39
C ARG A 611 16.11 1.19 20.51
N LEU A 612 15.59 -0.01 20.28
CA LEU A 612 14.95 -0.80 21.34
C LEU A 612 15.99 -1.21 22.41
N LEU A 613 17.20 -1.55 21.99
CA LEU A 613 18.31 -1.82 22.92
C LEU A 613 18.67 -0.58 23.74
N ALA A 614 18.90 0.57 23.10
CA ALA A 614 19.18 1.82 23.79
C ALA A 614 18.03 2.24 24.73
N LEU A 615 16.76 1.99 24.34
CA LEU A 615 15.62 2.23 25.20
C LEU A 615 15.65 1.32 26.43
N LYS A 616 15.89 0.01 26.24
CA LYS A 616 16.02 -0.97 27.33
C LYS A 616 17.15 -0.60 28.28
N GLU A 617 18.28 -0.15 27.77
CA GLU A 617 19.41 0.35 28.57
C GLU A 617 19.02 1.61 29.35
N ARG A 618 18.38 2.59 28.68
CA ARG A 618 17.93 3.85 29.29
C ARG A 618 16.96 3.64 30.45
N ILE A 619 16.08 2.64 30.36
CA ILE A 619 15.08 2.33 31.39
C ILE A 619 15.52 1.25 32.38
N ALA A 620 16.74 0.72 32.27
CA ALA A 620 17.20 -0.40 33.08
C ALA A 620 17.12 -0.11 34.59
N GLY A 621 17.31 1.14 35.01
CA GLY A 621 17.20 1.58 36.41
C GLY A 621 15.76 1.82 36.92
N ARG A 622 14.74 1.75 36.04
CA ARG A 622 13.33 1.95 36.42
C ARG A 622 12.73 0.67 37.00
N ASN A 623 11.64 0.80 37.78
CA ASN A 623 10.91 -0.37 38.27
C ASN A 623 10.25 -1.16 37.11
N ARG A 624 9.96 -2.45 37.31
CA ARG A 624 9.44 -3.34 36.28
C ARG A 624 8.15 -2.85 35.61
N GLY A 625 7.20 -2.32 36.38
CA GLY A 625 5.95 -1.78 35.82
C GLY A 625 6.19 -0.53 34.98
N SER A 626 7.18 0.28 35.35
CA SER A 626 7.61 1.44 34.57
C SER A 626 8.30 1.04 33.27
N GLN A 627 9.18 0.03 33.32
CA GLN A 627 9.82 -0.53 32.12
C GLN A 627 8.79 -1.07 31.15
N GLU A 628 7.84 -1.87 31.62
CA GLU A 628 6.78 -2.43 30.79
C GLU A 628 5.91 -1.34 30.15
N SER A 629 5.52 -0.32 30.93
CA SER A 629 4.76 0.82 30.44
C SER A 629 5.50 1.61 29.35
N VAL A 630 6.82 1.80 29.49
CA VAL A 630 7.64 2.47 28.46
C VAL A 630 7.78 1.61 27.20
N LEU A 631 7.96 0.30 27.33
CA LEU A 631 8.08 -0.59 26.17
C LEU A 631 6.76 -0.68 25.40
N LYS A 632 5.61 -0.82 26.10
CA LYS A 632 4.28 -0.74 25.48
C LYS A 632 4.03 0.63 24.83
N GLY A 633 4.52 1.69 25.47
CA GLY A 633 4.49 3.04 24.93
C GLY A 633 5.32 3.22 23.66
N TYR A 634 6.47 2.56 23.56
CA TYR A 634 7.32 2.54 22.37
C TYR A 634 6.58 1.92 21.18
N ASP A 635 5.96 0.74 21.38
CA ASP A 635 5.17 0.09 20.34
C ASP A 635 3.99 0.97 19.91
N THR A 636 3.27 1.52 20.88
CA THR A 636 2.14 2.43 20.65
C THR A 636 2.55 3.67 19.86
N TYR A 637 3.68 4.27 20.22
CA TYR A 637 4.22 5.44 19.53
C TYR A 637 4.53 5.13 18.07
N ASN A 638 5.20 4.00 17.83
CA ASN A 638 5.57 3.57 16.47
C ASN A 638 4.34 3.18 15.63
N GLN A 639 3.21 2.86 16.24
CA GLN A 639 1.97 2.51 15.53
C GLN A 639 1.11 3.72 15.15
N LEU A 640 1.22 4.86 15.84
CA LEU A 640 0.31 5.99 15.64
C LEU A 640 0.99 7.36 15.63
N CYS A 641 1.89 7.62 16.58
CA CYS A 641 2.47 8.94 16.77
C CYS A 641 3.62 9.23 15.80
N VAL A 642 4.30 8.19 15.33
CA VAL A 642 5.51 8.27 14.51
C VAL A 642 5.30 9.01 13.20
N THR A 643 4.11 8.93 12.59
CA THR A 643 3.83 9.57 11.29
C THR A 643 3.90 11.09 11.35
N CYS A 644 3.64 11.69 12.52
CA CYS A 644 3.66 13.15 12.68
C CYS A 644 4.88 13.61 13.50
N HIS A 645 5.29 12.84 14.51
CA HIS A 645 6.38 13.24 15.41
C HIS A 645 7.74 12.60 15.07
N GLY A 646 7.79 11.77 14.03
CA GLY A 646 9.01 11.13 13.54
C GLY A 646 9.51 10.00 14.45
N PRO A 647 10.35 9.10 13.94
CA PRO A 647 10.88 7.98 14.72
C PRO A 647 11.66 8.45 15.95
N ASP A 648 12.41 9.54 15.87
CA ASP A 648 13.30 10.05 16.93
C ASP A 648 12.68 11.18 17.78
N LEU A 649 11.37 11.38 17.69
CA LEU A 649 10.60 12.40 18.43
C LEU A 649 10.97 13.85 18.08
N LYS A 650 11.72 14.08 16.99
CA LYS A 650 12.10 15.44 16.53
C LYS A 650 11.10 16.10 15.61
N GLY A 651 9.98 15.45 15.32
CA GLY A 651 9.02 15.86 14.30
C GLY A 651 9.29 15.15 12.98
N ALA A 652 8.23 14.64 12.34
CA ALA A 652 8.32 14.19 10.97
C ALA A 652 8.49 15.42 10.08
N GLN A 653 9.41 15.36 9.11
CA GLN A 653 9.63 16.45 8.17
C GLN A 653 8.70 16.30 6.97
N ASN A 654 8.06 17.39 6.60
CA ASN A 654 7.51 17.59 5.27
C ASN A 654 8.66 17.65 4.25
N GLU A 655 8.34 17.45 2.97
CA GLU A 655 9.34 17.50 1.90
C GLU A 655 10.01 18.88 1.75
N ASP A 656 9.29 19.95 2.11
CA ASP A 656 9.83 21.33 2.14
C ASP A 656 10.76 21.60 3.35
N GLY A 657 10.98 20.59 4.21
CA GLY A 657 11.80 20.68 5.41
C GLY A 657 11.10 21.29 6.63
N SER A 658 9.85 21.74 6.50
CA SER A 658 9.02 22.09 7.67
C SER A 658 8.65 20.82 8.45
N LEU A 659 8.21 20.97 9.70
CA LEU A 659 7.77 19.82 10.50
C LEU A 659 6.26 19.64 10.42
N VAL A 660 5.80 18.40 10.28
CA VAL A 660 4.37 18.00 10.33
C VAL A 660 3.78 18.34 11.69
N ALA A 661 4.53 18.07 12.76
CA ALA A 661 4.14 18.33 14.14
C ALA A 661 5.36 18.77 14.96
N PRO A 662 5.16 19.49 16.09
CA PRO A 662 6.27 19.98 16.89
C PRO A 662 7.15 18.84 17.42
N PRO A 663 8.46 19.08 17.63
CA PRO A 663 9.34 18.15 18.32
C PRO A 663 8.82 17.84 19.72
N LEU A 664 8.87 16.57 20.11
CA LEU A 664 8.56 16.11 21.47
C LEU A 664 9.83 15.99 22.32
N ILE A 665 10.99 15.81 21.69
CA ILE A 665 12.28 15.85 22.39
C ILE A 665 12.60 17.29 22.83
N GLY A 666 13.03 17.45 24.08
CA GLY A 666 13.32 18.75 24.70
C GLY A 666 12.10 19.64 24.94
N SER A 667 10.88 19.17 24.65
CA SER A 667 9.68 19.99 24.74
C SER A 667 9.32 20.31 26.19
N LYS A 668 9.17 21.60 26.53
CA LYS A 668 8.69 22.03 27.85
C LYS A 668 7.38 21.36 28.23
N ARG A 669 6.45 21.20 27.28
CA ARG A 669 5.14 20.58 27.51
C ARG A 669 5.22 19.09 27.88
N VAL A 670 6.28 18.42 27.43
CA VAL A 670 6.57 17.02 27.77
C VAL A 670 7.29 16.91 29.10
N LYS A 671 8.18 17.86 29.42
CA LYS A 671 9.01 17.86 30.64
C LYS A 671 8.31 18.44 31.87
N ASP A 672 7.46 19.44 31.68
CA ASP A 672 6.62 20.02 32.73
C ASP A 672 5.63 18.97 33.30
N HIS A 673 4.86 19.38 34.31
CA HIS A 673 3.87 18.52 34.96
C HIS A 673 2.95 17.84 33.92
N ASP A 674 2.76 16.52 34.06
CA ASP A 674 2.10 15.60 33.11
C ASP A 674 0.71 16.07 32.65
N SER A 675 0.11 17.00 33.39
CA SER A 675 -1.25 17.44 33.24
C SER A 675 -1.53 18.14 31.89
N LYS A 676 -0.54 18.84 31.33
CA LYS A 676 -0.66 19.48 30.00
C LYS A 676 -0.60 18.45 28.88
N ALA A 677 0.41 17.58 28.90
CA ALA A 677 0.58 16.53 27.90
C ALA A 677 -0.63 15.57 27.87
N ILE A 678 -1.17 15.20 29.05
CA ILE A 678 -2.39 14.39 29.15
C ILE A 678 -3.58 15.11 28.50
N ARG A 679 -3.80 16.40 28.79
CA ARG A 679 -4.89 17.19 28.18
C ARG A 679 -4.76 17.31 26.66
N ILE A 680 -3.54 17.50 26.18
CA ILE A 680 -3.23 17.52 24.75
C ILE A 680 -3.61 16.18 24.12
N LEU A 681 -3.17 15.03 24.67
CA LEU A 681 -3.59 13.74 24.12
C LEU A 681 -5.09 13.49 24.25
N LEU A 682 -5.75 13.94 25.33
CA LEU A 682 -7.17 13.70 25.52
C LEU A 682 -8.06 14.56 24.61
N ASN A 683 -7.75 15.83 24.37
CA ASN A 683 -8.67 16.72 23.66
C ASN A 683 -8.09 17.31 22.37
N GLY A 684 -6.81 17.05 22.09
CA GLY A 684 -6.08 17.64 20.98
C GLY A 684 -5.62 19.08 21.27
N LEU A 685 -4.87 19.65 20.32
CA LEU A 685 -4.29 20.99 20.40
C LEU A 685 -4.47 21.72 19.06
N ILE A 686 -4.85 23.00 19.10
CA ILE A 686 -4.97 23.89 17.94
C ILE A 686 -4.27 25.23 18.21
N GLY A 687 -3.83 25.85 17.13
CA GLY A 687 -3.17 27.16 17.14
C GLY A 687 -1.66 27.06 17.28
N GLU A 688 -1.03 28.21 17.50
CA GLU A 688 0.43 28.32 17.54
C GLU A 688 1.05 27.53 18.71
N VAL A 689 2.15 26.84 18.39
CA VAL A 689 3.02 26.14 19.32
C VAL A 689 4.42 26.74 19.22
N ASP A 690 4.86 27.39 20.29
CA ASP A 690 6.16 28.08 20.36
C ASP A 690 6.39 29.05 19.18
N GLY A 691 5.34 29.77 18.78
CA GLY A 691 5.37 30.73 17.67
C GLY A 691 5.31 30.12 16.27
N THR A 692 5.07 28.81 16.16
CA THR A 692 4.89 28.13 14.87
C THR A 692 3.54 27.43 14.81
N GLU A 693 2.84 27.55 13.68
CA GLU A 693 1.56 26.89 13.45
C GLU A 693 1.76 25.56 12.71
N TYR A 694 1.41 24.45 13.38
CA TYR A 694 1.57 23.09 12.85
C TYR A 694 0.26 22.45 12.39
N GLY A 695 -0.86 23.20 12.44
CA GLY A 695 -2.20 22.65 12.24
C GLY A 695 -2.81 22.11 13.53
N VAL A 696 -3.61 21.06 13.43
CA VAL A 696 -4.37 20.50 14.55
C VAL A 696 -3.76 19.17 14.99
N MET A 697 -3.45 19.06 16.28
CA MET A 697 -3.16 17.79 16.92
C MET A 697 -4.49 17.17 17.38
N MET A 698 -4.83 16.00 16.85
CA MET A 698 -6.14 15.39 17.07
C MET A 698 -6.30 14.81 18.48
N SER A 699 -7.54 14.74 18.93
CA SER A 699 -7.90 14.08 20.19
C SER A 699 -7.70 12.56 20.11
N LEU A 700 -7.10 12.00 21.16
CA LEU A 700 -6.97 10.57 21.41
C LEU A 700 -7.85 10.13 22.60
N LYS A 701 -8.90 10.90 22.94
CA LYS A 701 -9.83 10.64 24.07
C LYS A 701 -10.39 9.22 24.05
N SER A 702 -10.59 8.62 22.89
CA SER A 702 -11.19 7.28 22.77
C SER A 702 -10.26 6.14 23.20
N ASN A 703 -8.96 6.40 23.37
CA ASN A 703 -8.03 5.41 23.92
C ASN A 703 -8.17 5.28 25.46
N SER A 704 -7.78 4.12 26.00
CA SER A 704 -7.86 3.85 27.44
C SER A 704 -6.90 4.73 28.26
N ASP A 705 -7.18 4.88 29.56
CA ASP A 705 -6.28 5.60 30.48
C ASP A 705 -4.85 5.01 30.48
N ARG A 706 -4.77 3.68 30.37
CA ARG A 706 -3.51 2.93 30.34
C ARG A 706 -2.74 3.22 29.04
N TRP A 707 -3.42 3.21 27.90
CA TRP A 707 -2.83 3.51 26.60
C TRP A 707 -2.21 4.92 26.58
N ILE A 708 -2.95 5.92 27.07
CA ILE A 708 -2.48 7.32 27.16
C ILE A 708 -1.27 7.43 28.10
N ALA A 709 -1.29 6.72 29.22
CA ALA A 709 -0.20 6.71 30.18
C ALA A 709 1.06 6.04 29.63
N ASP A 710 0.93 4.92 28.91
CA ASP A 710 2.05 4.16 28.39
C ASP A 710 2.76 4.93 27.26
N VAL A 711 2.03 5.50 26.28
CA VAL A 711 2.64 6.31 25.22
C VAL A 711 3.34 7.57 25.77
N LEU A 712 2.73 8.25 26.75
CA LEU A 712 3.38 9.40 27.40
C LEU A 712 4.59 8.98 28.22
N SER A 713 4.55 7.80 28.86
CA SER A 713 5.70 7.27 29.61
C SER A 713 6.89 7.02 28.68
N TYR A 714 6.66 6.51 27.47
CA TYR A 714 7.72 6.40 26.47
C TYR A 714 8.27 7.77 26.04
N VAL A 715 7.39 8.70 25.67
CA VAL A 715 7.79 10.06 25.24
C VAL A 715 8.57 10.79 26.35
N ARG A 716 8.16 10.64 27.61
CA ARG A 716 8.86 11.18 28.78
C ARG A 716 10.17 10.46 29.07
N ALA A 717 10.23 9.13 28.95
CA ALA A 717 11.47 8.39 29.09
C ALA A 717 12.54 8.83 28.08
N MET A 718 12.14 9.15 26.85
CA MET A 718 13.03 9.71 25.84
C MET A 718 13.57 11.11 26.19
N ASN A 719 12.91 11.81 27.11
CA ASN A 719 13.28 13.12 27.65
C ASN A 719 13.93 13.05 29.04
N ASP A 720 14.29 11.84 29.51
CA ASP A 720 14.82 11.56 30.86
C ASP A 720 13.87 11.95 32.01
N GLU A 721 12.57 11.88 31.75
CA GLU A 721 11.51 12.20 32.71
C GLU A 721 10.81 10.94 33.25
N ASP A 722 10.12 11.10 34.38
CA ASP A 722 9.36 10.04 35.04
C ASP A 722 8.13 9.57 34.23
N ASN A 723 7.65 8.38 34.55
CA ASN A 723 6.47 7.79 33.92
C ASN A 723 5.17 8.50 34.30
N VAL A 724 4.19 8.41 33.42
CA VAL A 724 2.81 8.83 33.69
C VAL A 724 2.01 7.66 34.26
N ASP A 725 1.35 7.85 35.40
CA ASP A 725 0.41 6.86 35.96
C ASP A 725 -0.97 6.98 35.28
N PHE A 726 -1.54 5.85 34.86
CA PHE A 726 -2.90 5.78 34.31
C PHE A 726 -3.96 6.34 35.27
N LYS A 727 -3.73 6.29 36.58
CA LYS A 727 -4.62 6.92 37.58
C LYS A 727 -4.64 8.45 37.45
N THR A 728 -3.50 9.06 37.11
CA THR A 728 -3.40 10.50 36.83
C THR A 728 -4.18 10.86 35.56
N VAL A 729 -4.04 10.05 34.51
CA VAL A 729 -4.83 10.19 33.27
C VAL A 729 -6.32 10.14 33.58
N ARG A 730 -6.76 9.12 34.34
CA ARG A 730 -8.16 8.96 34.76
C ARG A 730 -8.69 10.18 35.50
N LYS A 731 -7.92 10.71 36.45
CA LYS A 731 -8.29 11.90 37.24
C LYS A 731 -8.47 13.13 36.36
N ILE A 732 -7.56 13.35 35.40
CA ILE A 732 -7.65 14.48 34.48
C ILE A 732 -8.82 14.31 33.52
N ARG A 733 -8.99 13.12 32.95
CA ARG A 733 -10.12 12.77 32.10
C ARG A 733 -11.46 13.03 32.78
N ALA A 734 -11.58 12.69 34.07
CA ALA A 734 -12.78 12.97 34.87
C ALA A 734 -12.97 14.48 35.13
N LYS A 735 -11.88 15.23 35.37
CA LYS A 735 -11.91 16.68 35.59
C LYS A 735 -12.37 17.45 34.35
N ASP A 736 -11.91 17.02 33.17
CA ASP A 736 -12.16 17.70 31.90
C ASP A 736 -13.19 16.94 31.04
N LYS A 737 -14.08 16.15 31.67
CA LYS A 737 -15.00 15.21 30.99
C LYS A 737 -15.91 15.89 29.96
N ASP A 738 -16.37 17.11 30.28
CA ASP A 738 -17.34 17.87 29.48
C ASP A 738 -16.68 18.69 28.37
N ARG A 739 -15.34 18.68 28.30
CA ARG A 739 -14.61 19.33 27.21
C ARG A 739 -14.60 18.43 25.98
N GLU A 740 -15.11 18.97 24.88
CA GLU A 740 -15.08 18.33 23.56
C GLU A 740 -14.12 19.04 22.58
N GLY A 741 -13.88 20.35 22.75
CA GLY A 741 -13.02 21.15 21.87
C GLY A 741 -11.51 21.04 22.14
N TYR A 742 -10.72 21.40 21.13
CA TYR A 742 -9.25 21.46 21.21
C TYR A 742 -8.78 22.44 22.27
N TRP A 743 -7.63 22.15 22.88
CA TRP A 743 -6.91 23.15 23.66
C TRP A 743 -6.15 24.11 22.75
N THR A 744 -5.97 25.34 23.19
CA THR A 744 -4.88 26.20 22.75
C THR A 744 -3.79 26.21 23.80
N LEU A 745 -2.53 26.48 23.42
CA LEU A 745 -1.46 26.60 24.42
C LEU A 745 -1.75 27.69 25.45
N LYS A 746 -2.33 28.81 25.02
CA LYS A 746 -2.74 29.91 25.91
C LYS A 746 -3.75 29.48 26.97
N GLU A 747 -4.63 28.53 26.68
CA GLU A 747 -5.54 27.96 27.68
C GLU A 747 -4.79 27.03 28.64
N LEU A 748 -3.95 26.14 28.11
CA LEU A 748 -3.19 25.17 28.92
C LEU A 748 -2.21 25.85 29.88
N ASP A 749 -1.61 26.97 29.48
CA ASP A 749 -0.68 27.74 30.32
C ASP A 749 -1.37 28.46 31.48
N LYS A 750 -2.70 28.60 31.45
CA LYS A 750 -3.49 29.14 32.57
C LYS A 750 -3.86 28.06 33.59
N ILE A 751 -3.69 26.79 33.25
CA ILE A 751 -3.99 25.66 34.14
C ILE A 751 -2.78 25.46 35.06
N LYS A 752 -2.98 25.72 36.35
CA LYS A 752 -1.98 25.51 37.41
C LYS A 752 -1.80 24.04 37.76
#